data_AF-A0A1V3J8E4-F1
#
_entry.id   AF-A0A1V3J8E4-F1
#
_cell.length_a   1.000
_cell.length_b   1.000
_cell.length_c   1.000
_cell.angle_alpha   90.00
_cell.angle_beta   90.00
_cell.angle_gamma   90.00
#
_symmetry.space_group_name_H-M   'P 1'
#
loop_
_entity.id
_entity.type
_entity.pdbx_description
1 polymer ?
#
loop_
_entity_poly.entity_id
_entity_poly.type
_entity_poly.pdbx_seq_one_letter_code
_entity_poly.pdbx_strand_id
1 'polypeptide(L)'
;MIAGLFITYFKTYSKINFVPLSDGHNLCGILGKNGIGKSSILEALDYFFNRDKEWNLHLNAKKKGVTSKRDGAANPYILPIFIIDKDEAIRADLLSVLVELDRLFRCIKKEDINGMGNNAKSTFLSLKDSICSKDIYSSKLIIPIGINYDNIAICPIIDSIKSDIITTDALESVIKYIRDLYDYVYIPKDIDTEQFMKLETKQVQMLMGESLEDILKSKITETTIREINGNLDKFISDLENELNGYVYKTIQHRQSKVKRSDIYKLIIDTYFNVRKLHKKIKDDQTIPMSEMSSGEKQKAIIDVAHSLLKNHRVDGKNLILGIDEPEASLHISACFDQFNSLFDIGNDCRQVLFTSHWYGYLPILNNGNTCIISKLDGTHRFDLINTSNYQEQMSQQKEESRGKLPYDIQLKSTTDFVQSILINVFSDSPYNWIICEGSSEKIYFEKYFEDEINLNKLRIVPVGGAKKIKKVYSNILIPYNEMKDSVGKNINRGKILLLSDTDRSLVSYKVEGDDFFKCQRIVNDPKTKETLMVNIHENPISPETEIEDCLNGRLFVEVLKYFRDDFPIIDFIDDKKIYLESPSVFSLDLRHSEQDKLKNFFDHDNGKVKLQFAKKYVELLSNSYDIPKWIRDIKQWINS
;
A
#
# COMPACT_ATOMS: atom_id res chain seq x y z
N MET A 1 9.75 8.98 1.46
CA MET A 1 9.62 7.51 1.21
C MET A 1 10.98 6.87 1.03
N ILE A 2 11.09 5.55 1.15
CA ILE A 2 12.32 4.76 0.92
C ILE A 2 12.22 4.09 -0.45
N ALA A 3 13.11 4.47 -1.36
CA ALA A 3 13.12 3.95 -2.73
C ALA A 3 13.88 2.63 -2.86
N GLY A 4 14.96 2.46 -2.09
CA GLY A 4 15.77 1.26 -2.10
C GLY A 4 16.62 1.15 -0.85
N LEU A 5 17.23 -0.01 -0.67
CA LEU A 5 17.98 -0.35 0.53
C LEU A 5 19.20 -1.20 0.20
N PHE A 6 20.38 -0.72 0.57
CA PHE A 6 21.57 -1.56 0.63
C PHE A 6 21.63 -2.25 1.98
N ILE A 7 21.81 -3.57 1.95
CA ILE A 7 21.99 -4.40 3.12
C ILE A 7 23.27 -5.21 2.96
N THR A 8 24.14 -5.12 3.97
CA THR A 8 25.38 -5.88 4.01
C THR A 8 25.51 -6.65 5.33
N TYR A 9 25.74 -7.96 5.24
CA TYR A 9 26.00 -8.84 6.39
C TYR A 9 24.95 -8.81 7.51
N PHE A 10 23.67 -8.69 7.14
CA PHE A 10 22.54 -8.69 8.07
C PHE A 10 21.70 -9.96 7.90
N LYS A 11 21.55 -10.75 8.96
CA LYS A 11 20.76 -11.99 9.04
C LYS A 11 21.04 -12.95 7.88
N THR A 12 20.17 -13.01 6.87
CA THR A 12 20.30 -13.88 5.69
C THR A 12 21.14 -13.28 4.56
N TYR A 13 21.37 -11.97 4.58
CA TYR A 13 22.10 -11.25 3.53
C TYR A 13 23.60 -11.27 3.78
N SER A 14 24.34 -11.84 2.84
CA SER A 14 25.80 -11.85 2.83
C SER A 14 26.34 -10.91 1.76
N LYS A 15 27.48 -10.26 2.02
CA LYS A 15 28.05 -9.22 1.13
C LYS A 15 27.02 -8.11 0.85
N ILE A 16 27.27 -7.28 -0.16
CA ILE A 16 26.40 -6.15 -0.52
C ILE A 16 25.22 -6.67 -1.35
N ASN A 17 24.01 -6.43 -0.86
CA ASN A 17 22.76 -6.67 -1.57
C ASN A 17 22.03 -5.34 -1.74
N PHE A 18 21.41 -5.12 -2.90
CA PHE A 18 20.57 -3.96 -3.14
C PHE A 18 19.13 -4.41 -3.34
N VAL A 19 18.24 -3.92 -2.49
CA VAL A 19 16.81 -4.20 -2.48
C VAL A 19 16.07 -2.98 -3.04
N PRO A 20 15.52 -3.03 -4.25
CA PRO A 20 14.63 -1.99 -4.76
C PRO A 20 13.27 -2.10 -4.06
N LEU A 21 12.72 -0.99 -3.59
CA LEU A 21 11.47 -0.95 -2.81
C LEU A 21 10.41 -0.07 -3.46
N SER A 22 10.79 1.03 -4.10
CA SER A 22 9.83 1.85 -4.82
C SER A 22 10.49 2.64 -5.94
N ASP A 23 9.76 2.73 -7.05
CA ASP A 23 10.06 3.61 -8.16
C ASP A 23 8.96 4.67 -8.39
N GLY A 24 7.94 4.77 -7.53
CA GLY A 24 6.77 5.61 -7.85
C GLY A 24 5.59 5.51 -6.91
N HIS A 25 5.49 4.42 -6.14
CA HIS A 25 4.31 4.10 -5.33
C HIS A 25 4.67 3.97 -3.85
N ASN A 26 3.73 4.34 -2.97
CA ASN A 26 3.91 4.30 -1.51
C ASN A 26 3.73 2.88 -0.94
N LEU A 27 3.22 1.94 -1.72
CA LEU A 27 2.99 0.57 -1.27
C LEU A 27 3.99 -0.37 -1.94
N CYS A 28 4.67 -1.21 -1.17
CA CYS A 28 5.54 -2.26 -1.71
C CYS A 28 5.36 -3.60 -0.99
N GLY A 29 4.95 -4.61 -1.75
CA GLY A 29 4.96 -6.00 -1.32
C GLY A 29 6.31 -6.67 -1.56
N ILE A 30 6.79 -7.46 -0.61
CA ILE A 30 8.04 -8.21 -0.70
C ILE A 30 7.69 -9.70 -0.76
N LEU A 31 7.99 -10.33 -1.90
CA LEU A 31 7.64 -11.72 -2.20
C LEU A 31 8.87 -12.61 -2.34
N GLY A 32 8.70 -13.89 -2.02
CA GLY A 32 9.76 -14.88 -2.09
C GLY A 32 9.51 -16.08 -1.18
N LYS A 33 10.31 -17.14 -1.38
CA LYS A 33 10.26 -18.39 -0.60
C LYS A 33 10.57 -18.16 0.89
N ASN A 34 10.09 -19.07 1.74
CA ASN A 34 10.32 -18.99 3.20
C ASN A 34 11.82 -18.96 3.48
N GLY A 35 12.24 -18.12 4.42
CA GLY A 35 13.65 -17.99 4.82
C GLY A 35 14.58 -17.29 3.82
N ILE A 36 14.06 -16.73 2.71
CA ILE A 36 14.89 -16.01 1.73
C ILE A 36 15.34 -14.61 2.20
N GLY A 37 14.80 -14.12 3.32
CA GLY A 37 15.21 -12.85 3.93
C GLY A 37 14.20 -11.71 3.86
N LYS A 38 12.93 -11.96 3.54
CA LYS A 38 11.90 -10.91 3.43
C LYS A 38 11.78 -10.08 4.72
N SER A 39 11.57 -10.73 5.85
CA SER A 39 11.52 -10.08 7.18
C SER A 39 12.83 -9.38 7.54
N SER A 40 13.98 -9.91 7.06
CA SER A 40 15.29 -9.30 7.28
C SER A 40 15.38 -7.88 6.70
N ILE A 41 14.60 -7.56 5.66
CA ILE A 41 14.53 -6.20 5.09
C ILE A 41 13.86 -5.24 6.07
N LEU A 42 12.67 -5.62 6.57
CA LEU A 42 11.91 -4.80 7.52
C LEU A 42 12.63 -4.67 8.87
N GLU A 43 13.30 -5.74 9.32
CA GLU A 43 14.15 -5.72 10.53
C GLU A 43 15.39 -4.83 10.36
N ALA A 44 16.00 -4.77 9.17
CA ALA A 44 17.12 -3.86 8.91
C ALA A 44 16.67 -2.39 8.98
N LEU A 45 15.48 -2.08 8.44
CA LEU A 45 14.90 -0.75 8.56
C LEU A 45 14.52 -0.44 10.02
N ASP A 46 13.95 -1.40 10.76
CA ASP A 46 13.65 -1.24 12.20
C ASP A 46 14.91 -0.92 13.00
N TYR A 47 16.01 -1.63 12.73
CA TYR A 47 17.31 -1.33 13.33
C TYR A 47 17.81 0.07 12.95
N PHE A 48 17.67 0.47 11.69
CA PHE A 48 18.09 1.79 11.22
C PHE A 48 17.33 2.92 11.92
N PHE A 49 16.01 2.82 12.08
CA PHE A 49 15.19 3.89 12.67
C PHE A 49 15.16 3.86 14.20
N ASN A 50 14.84 2.71 14.78
CA ASN A 50 14.50 2.62 16.20
C ASN A 50 15.68 2.27 17.09
N ARG A 51 16.67 1.51 16.60
CA ARG A 51 17.85 1.05 17.37
C ARG A 51 17.53 0.26 18.66
N ASP A 52 16.31 -0.23 18.81
CA ASP A 52 15.85 -0.90 20.04
C ASP A 52 16.31 -2.37 20.14
N LYS A 53 16.87 -2.93 19.06
CA LYS A 53 17.28 -4.34 18.96
C LYS A 53 18.76 -4.46 18.59
N GLU A 54 19.37 -5.61 18.91
CA GLU A 54 20.75 -5.90 18.53
C GLU A 54 20.91 -6.14 17.02
N TRP A 55 22.10 -5.82 16.48
CA TRP A 55 22.42 -6.07 15.09
C TRP A 55 22.56 -7.58 14.83
N ASN A 56 21.61 -8.17 14.12
CA ASN A 56 21.68 -9.60 13.80
C ASN A 56 22.66 -9.87 12.64
N LEU A 57 23.92 -10.16 12.96
CA LEU A 57 24.96 -10.41 11.97
C LEU A 57 24.74 -11.71 11.19
N HIS A 58 24.96 -11.64 9.88
CA HIS A 58 25.07 -12.83 9.03
C HIS A 58 26.21 -13.76 9.50
N LEU A 59 26.02 -15.08 9.39
CA LEU A 59 26.98 -16.10 9.83
C LEU A 59 28.41 -15.86 9.34
N ASN A 60 28.58 -15.51 8.06
CA ASN A 60 29.89 -15.18 7.49
C ASN A 60 30.59 -14.00 8.18
N ALA A 61 29.85 -12.98 8.63
CA ALA A 61 30.42 -11.86 9.35
C ALA A 61 30.81 -12.27 10.77
N LYS A 62 29.99 -13.09 11.44
CA LYS A 62 30.33 -13.69 12.74
C LYS A 62 31.64 -14.49 12.67
N LYS A 63 31.85 -15.25 11.57
CA LYS A 63 33.08 -16.03 11.35
C LYS A 63 34.31 -15.16 11.03
N LYS A 64 34.15 -14.12 10.22
CA LYS A 64 35.26 -13.23 9.80
C LYS A 64 35.63 -12.18 10.85
N GLY A 65 34.74 -11.92 11.80
CA GLY A 65 34.79 -10.74 12.65
C GLY A 65 34.29 -9.50 11.93
N VAL A 66 33.92 -8.49 12.71
CA VAL A 66 33.45 -7.20 12.22
C VAL A 66 34.39 -6.12 12.73
N THR A 67 35.17 -5.52 11.83
CA THR A 67 35.98 -4.35 12.15
C THR A 67 36.16 -3.51 10.90
N SER A 68 35.96 -2.21 11.00
CA SER A 68 36.21 -1.22 9.94
C SER A 68 37.71 -1.00 9.63
N LYS A 69 38.62 -1.61 10.41
CA LYS A 69 40.08 -1.36 10.39
C LYS A 69 40.96 -2.56 10.02
N ARG A 70 40.40 -3.73 9.75
CA ARG A 70 41.15 -4.97 9.42
C ARG A 70 40.83 -5.44 8.02
N ASP A 71 41.85 -5.60 7.19
CA ASP A 71 41.72 -6.19 5.86
C ASP A 71 41.13 -7.61 5.95
N GLY A 72 40.08 -7.85 5.16
CA GLY A 72 39.36 -9.12 5.10
C GLY A 72 38.22 -9.31 6.11
N ALA A 73 38.04 -8.38 7.06
CA ALA A 73 36.89 -8.38 7.97
C ALA A 73 35.58 -8.07 7.22
N ALA A 74 34.46 -8.47 7.80
CA ALA A 74 33.16 -8.04 7.29
C ALA A 74 32.93 -6.56 7.62
N ASN A 75 32.36 -5.81 6.67
CA ASN A 75 31.92 -4.42 6.87
C ASN A 75 30.39 -4.35 6.72
N PRO A 76 29.61 -4.69 7.76
CA PRO A 76 28.16 -4.62 7.74
C PRO A 76 27.67 -3.18 7.73
N TYR A 77 26.65 -2.91 6.92
CA TYR A 77 25.96 -1.64 6.91
C TYR A 77 24.54 -1.78 6.38
N ILE A 78 23.70 -0.83 6.76
CA ILE A 78 22.33 -0.65 6.29
C ILE A 78 22.23 0.77 5.75
N LEU A 79 21.96 0.92 4.45
CA LEU A 79 21.86 2.22 3.78
C LEU A 79 20.58 2.30 2.97
N PRO A 80 19.52 2.91 3.53
CA PRO A 80 18.34 3.28 2.76
C PRO A 80 18.61 4.46 1.81
N ILE A 81 17.83 4.52 0.73
CA ILE A 81 17.77 5.65 -0.20
C ILE A 81 16.43 6.34 0.02
N PHE A 82 16.46 7.56 0.56
CA PHE A 82 15.26 8.35 0.84
C PHE A 82 14.91 9.25 -0.34
N ILE A 83 13.62 9.42 -0.60
CA ILE A 83 13.08 10.48 -1.44
C ILE A 83 12.30 11.42 -0.52
N ILE A 84 12.76 12.67 -0.44
CA ILE A 84 12.32 13.71 0.50
C ILE A 84 11.74 14.88 -0.31
N ASP A 85 10.60 15.43 0.13
CA ASP A 85 10.00 16.59 -0.53
C ASP A 85 10.76 17.86 -0.13
N LYS A 86 11.05 18.76 -1.08
CA LYS A 86 11.75 20.02 -0.78
C LYS A 86 10.94 20.96 0.12
N ASP A 87 9.62 20.79 0.13
CA ASP A 87 8.68 21.56 0.94
C ASP A 87 8.55 21.06 2.37
N GLU A 88 9.12 19.88 2.70
CA GLU A 88 9.32 19.51 4.09
C GLU A 88 10.26 20.50 4.75
N ALA A 89 10.05 20.82 6.04
CA ALA A 89 10.81 21.83 6.77
C ALA A 89 12.29 21.41 6.95
N ILE A 90 13.05 21.49 5.86
CA ILE A 90 14.47 21.20 5.82
C ILE A 90 15.16 22.28 6.63
N ARG A 91 15.92 21.86 7.65
CA ARG A 91 16.72 22.80 8.41
C ARG A 91 17.75 23.47 7.50
N ALA A 92 17.82 24.80 7.56
CA ALA A 92 18.67 25.60 6.68
C ALA A 92 20.16 25.21 6.76
N ASP A 93 20.62 24.71 7.91
CA ASP A 93 21.99 24.23 8.14
C ASP A 93 22.32 22.90 7.44
N LEU A 94 21.30 22.10 7.07
CA LEU A 94 21.49 20.81 6.40
C LEU A 94 21.22 20.87 4.90
N LEU A 95 20.62 21.95 4.40
CA LEU A 95 20.20 22.05 3.00
C LEU A 95 21.36 21.86 2.02
N SER A 96 22.52 22.46 2.29
CA SER A 96 23.71 22.33 1.42
C SER A 96 24.20 20.88 1.32
N VAL A 97 24.22 20.15 2.45
CA VAL A 97 24.62 18.74 2.52
C VAL A 97 23.61 17.86 1.79
N LEU A 98 22.31 18.09 1.99
CA LEU A 98 21.24 17.31 1.35
C LEU A 98 21.20 17.52 -0.17
N VAL A 99 21.34 18.75 -0.64
CA VAL A 99 21.42 19.08 -2.07
C VAL A 99 22.66 18.43 -2.70
N GLU A 100 23.79 18.44 -1.99
CA GLU A 100 25.00 17.81 -2.48
C GLU A 100 24.88 16.27 -2.53
N LEU A 101 24.23 15.64 -1.53
CA LEU A 101 23.94 14.20 -1.55
C LEU A 101 23.02 13.81 -2.73
N ASP A 102 21.98 14.60 -3.01
CA ASP A 102 21.11 14.41 -4.19
C ASP A 102 21.88 14.55 -5.50
N ARG A 103 22.69 15.60 -5.63
CA ARG A 103 23.54 15.82 -6.81
C ARG A 103 24.47 14.64 -7.03
N LEU A 104 25.19 14.21 -5.99
CA LEU A 104 26.11 13.08 -6.07
C LEU A 104 25.37 11.80 -6.47
N PHE A 105 24.24 11.49 -5.84
CA PHE A 105 23.42 10.32 -6.18
C PHE A 105 23.04 10.28 -7.67
N ARG A 106 22.53 11.40 -8.21
CA ARG A 106 22.11 11.50 -9.62
C ARG A 106 23.28 11.33 -10.59
N CYS A 107 24.48 11.76 -10.19
CA CYS A 107 25.70 11.68 -10.99
C CYS A 107 26.39 10.30 -10.95
N ILE A 108 26.02 9.38 -10.06
CA ILE A 108 26.67 8.06 -9.94
C ILE A 108 26.60 7.30 -11.27
N LYS A 109 27.77 6.90 -11.77
CA LYS A 109 27.95 6.01 -12.92
C LYS A 109 28.35 4.61 -12.48
N LYS A 110 28.31 3.67 -13.42
CA LYS A 110 28.71 2.27 -13.20
C LYS A 110 30.16 2.13 -12.72
N GLU A 111 31.04 3.02 -13.13
CA GLU A 111 32.47 3.01 -12.80
C GLU A 111 32.75 3.46 -11.37
N ASP A 112 31.90 4.34 -10.81
CA ASP A 112 32.09 4.92 -9.48
C ASP A 112 31.81 3.92 -8.35
N ILE A 113 31.05 2.87 -8.62
CA ILE A 113 30.61 1.89 -7.62
C ILE A 113 31.62 0.74 -7.53
N ASN A 114 32.41 0.71 -6.45
CA ASN A 114 33.43 -0.30 -6.20
C ASN A 114 32.96 -1.39 -5.22
N GLY A 115 33.51 -2.60 -5.32
CA GLY A 115 33.28 -3.71 -4.36
C GLY A 115 31.88 -4.35 -4.38
N MET A 116 30.96 -3.83 -5.19
CA MET A 116 29.59 -4.34 -5.35
C MET A 116 29.53 -5.43 -6.43
N GLY A 117 28.85 -6.55 -6.14
CA GLY A 117 28.62 -7.60 -7.13
C GLY A 117 27.77 -7.13 -8.29
N ASN A 118 27.98 -7.69 -9.49
CA ASN A 118 27.30 -7.28 -10.72
C ASN A 118 25.77 -7.20 -10.60
N ASN A 119 25.15 -8.15 -9.89
CA ASN A 119 23.70 -8.19 -9.70
C ASN A 119 23.18 -6.98 -8.89
N ALA A 120 23.75 -6.74 -7.70
CA ALA A 120 23.38 -5.59 -6.87
C ALA A 120 23.63 -4.27 -7.61
N LYS A 121 24.75 -4.18 -8.36
CA LYS A 121 25.10 -3.02 -9.16
C LYS A 121 24.09 -2.75 -10.28
N SER A 122 23.69 -3.79 -11.04
CA SER A 122 22.69 -3.63 -12.10
C SER A 122 21.32 -3.25 -11.57
N THR A 123 20.88 -3.88 -10.47
CA THR A 123 19.58 -3.57 -9.86
C THR A 123 19.55 -2.13 -9.31
N PHE A 124 20.65 -1.68 -8.69
CA PHE A 124 20.78 -0.31 -8.22
C PHE A 124 20.71 0.71 -9.36
N LEU A 125 21.51 0.53 -10.41
CA LEU A 125 21.53 1.46 -11.54
C LEU A 125 20.17 1.51 -12.24
N SER A 126 19.52 0.36 -12.41
CA SER A 126 18.17 0.29 -12.99
C SER A 126 17.15 1.08 -12.18
N LEU A 127 17.18 1.00 -10.85
CA LEU A 127 16.29 1.78 -10.00
C LEU A 127 16.66 3.28 -10.06
N LYS A 128 17.95 3.61 -9.98
CA LYS A 128 18.44 5.00 -10.07
C LYS A 128 17.93 5.67 -11.35
N ASP A 129 18.08 5.01 -12.48
CA ASP A 129 17.67 5.55 -13.78
C ASP A 129 16.13 5.68 -13.88
N SER A 130 15.38 4.71 -13.35
CA SER A 130 13.91 4.82 -13.25
C SER A 130 13.46 5.99 -12.40
N ILE A 131 14.08 6.24 -11.24
CA ILE A 131 13.74 7.37 -10.37
C ILE A 131 14.16 8.70 -11.01
N CYS A 132 15.37 8.78 -11.56
CA CYS A 132 15.90 10.02 -12.10
C CYS A 132 15.19 10.48 -13.38
N SER A 133 14.56 9.55 -14.11
CA SER A 133 13.81 9.86 -15.34
C SER A 133 12.37 10.32 -15.10
N LYS A 134 11.84 10.17 -13.88
CA LYS A 134 10.45 10.54 -13.56
C LYS A 134 10.35 11.99 -13.09
N ASP A 135 9.51 12.78 -13.76
CA ASP A 135 9.31 14.20 -13.44
C ASP A 135 8.87 14.44 -11.99
N ILE A 136 8.08 13.52 -11.41
CA ILE A 136 7.65 13.57 -10.01
C ILE A 136 8.80 13.63 -8.99
N TYR A 137 10.02 13.28 -9.40
CA TYR A 137 11.22 13.28 -8.56
C TYR A 137 12.23 14.36 -8.94
N SER A 138 11.96 15.18 -9.96
CA SER A 138 12.80 16.31 -10.34
C SER A 138 12.82 17.41 -9.26
N SER A 139 11.69 17.63 -8.61
CA SER A 139 11.52 18.59 -7.52
C SER A 139 11.87 18.02 -6.14
N LYS A 140 12.28 16.75 -6.03
CA LYS A 140 12.57 16.07 -4.76
C LYS A 140 14.06 15.85 -4.54
N LEU A 141 14.45 15.65 -3.28
CA LEU A 141 15.82 15.30 -2.89
C LEU A 141 15.95 13.78 -2.69
N ILE A 142 16.96 13.18 -3.30
CA ILE A 142 17.27 11.75 -3.18
C ILE A 142 18.50 11.58 -2.30
N ILE A 143 18.30 11.06 -1.09
CA ILE A 143 19.33 11.04 -0.05
C ILE A 143 19.74 9.59 0.27
N PRO A 144 20.89 9.12 -0.25
CA PRO A 144 21.48 7.87 0.18
C PRO A 144 22.24 8.08 1.50
N ILE A 145 21.82 7.43 2.58
CA ILE A 145 22.50 7.57 3.88
C ILE A 145 22.20 6.38 4.79
N GLY A 146 23.24 5.87 5.44
CA GLY A 146 23.17 4.64 6.20
C GLY A 146 24.03 4.64 7.46
N ILE A 147 23.96 3.55 8.20
CA ILE A 147 24.82 3.29 9.36
C ILE A 147 25.63 2.02 9.14
N ASN A 148 26.86 2.01 9.65
CA ASN A 148 27.67 0.80 9.77
C ASN A 148 27.35 0.04 11.07
N TYR A 149 28.02 -1.09 11.29
CA TYR A 149 27.91 -1.88 12.51
C TYR A 149 28.26 -1.10 13.80
N ASP A 150 29.18 -0.13 13.71
CA ASP A 150 29.59 0.74 14.80
C ASP A 150 28.59 1.90 15.03
N ASN A 151 27.45 1.90 14.34
CA ASN A 151 26.41 2.92 14.35
C ASN A 151 26.83 4.31 13.84
N ILE A 152 27.95 4.37 13.12
CA ILE A 152 28.49 5.59 12.50
C ILE A 152 27.78 5.82 11.17
N ALA A 153 27.44 7.08 10.90
CA ALA A 153 26.87 7.52 9.64
C ALA A 153 27.83 7.32 8.46
N ILE A 154 27.35 6.67 7.40
CA ILE A 154 28.14 6.34 6.21
C ILE A 154 27.34 6.52 4.91
N CYS A 155 28.04 6.78 3.81
CA CYS A 155 27.48 6.70 2.47
C CYS A 155 28.49 6.07 1.47
N PRO A 156 28.74 4.76 1.55
CA PRO A 156 29.78 4.10 0.76
C PRO A 156 29.60 4.17 -0.76
N ILE A 157 28.39 4.45 -1.24
CA ILE A 157 28.11 4.48 -2.68
C ILE A 157 28.61 5.75 -3.38
N ILE A 158 28.96 6.80 -2.63
CA ILE A 158 29.52 8.05 -3.14
C ILE A 158 30.99 8.25 -2.77
N ASP A 159 31.62 7.31 -2.06
CA ASP A 159 32.99 7.49 -1.52
C ASP A 159 34.03 7.85 -2.60
N SER A 160 33.88 7.35 -3.83
CA SER A 160 34.76 7.64 -4.97
C SER A 160 34.59 9.04 -5.56
N ILE A 161 33.43 9.66 -5.35
CA ILE A 161 33.04 10.97 -5.91
C ILE A 161 32.70 12.00 -4.82
N LYS A 162 33.08 11.70 -3.58
CA LYS A 162 32.72 12.45 -2.39
C LYS A 162 33.35 13.85 -2.42
N SER A 163 32.57 14.87 -2.05
CA SER A 163 33.04 16.26 -1.91
C SER A 163 33.38 16.59 -0.45
N ASP A 164 34.18 17.64 -0.25
CA ASP A 164 34.64 18.10 1.07
C ASP A 164 33.50 18.51 2.02
N ILE A 165 32.33 18.85 1.46
CA ILE A 165 31.11 19.19 2.21
C ILE A 165 30.57 17.98 2.98
N ILE A 166 30.79 16.77 2.46
CA ILE A 166 30.27 15.54 3.05
C ILE A 166 31.23 15.03 4.14
N THR A 167 31.20 15.64 5.31
CA THR A 167 31.97 15.14 6.47
C THR A 167 31.20 14.10 7.27
N THR A 168 31.87 13.33 8.12
CA THR A 168 31.19 12.38 9.03
C THR A 168 30.19 13.09 9.94
N ASP A 169 30.55 14.25 10.48
CA ASP A 169 29.66 15.06 11.34
C ASP A 169 28.42 15.57 10.59
N ALA A 170 28.60 15.94 9.31
CA ALA A 170 27.49 16.31 8.44
C ALA A 170 26.55 15.11 8.21
N LEU A 171 27.10 13.92 7.95
CA LEU A 171 26.32 12.70 7.77
C LEU A 171 25.56 12.30 9.06
N GLU A 172 26.17 12.43 10.24
CA GLU A 172 25.50 12.19 11.52
C GLU A 172 24.32 13.14 11.73
N SER A 173 24.51 14.42 11.37
CA SER A 173 23.44 15.43 11.46
C SER A 173 22.29 15.12 10.50
N VAL A 174 22.59 14.65 9.28
CA VAL A 174 21.59 14.19 8.30
C VAL A 174 20.83 12.96 8.80
N ILE A 175 21.52 11.97 9.40
CA ILE A 175 20.84 10.78 9.95
C ILE A 175 19.89 11.16 11.07
N LYS A 176 20.31 12.04 11.98
CA LYS A 176 19.44 12.54 13.05
C LYS A 176 18.21 13.22 12.46
N TYR A 177 18.40 14.12 11.50
CA TYR A 177 17.30 14.79 10.82
C TYR A 177 16.31 13.81 10.16
N ILE A 178 16.80 12.78 9.46
CA ILE A 178 15.93 11.79 8.80
C ILE A 178 15.15 10.96 9.80
N ARG A 179 15.75 10.59 10.94
CA ARG A 179 15.05 9.85 12.00
C ARG A 179 13.99 10.71 12.71
N ASP A 180 14.25 12.00 12.85
CA ASP A 180 13.27 12.94 13.41
C ASP A 180 12.14 13.24 12.40
N LEU A 181 12.42 13.10 11.10
CA LEU A 181 11.46 13.35 10.02
C LEU A 181 10.44 12.20 9.85
N TYR A 182 10.82 10.95 10.13
CA TYR A 182 9.99 9.78 9.84
C TYR A 182 9.71 8.92 11.07
N ASP A 183 8.43 8.62 11.29
CA ASP A 183 7.98 7.59 12.21
C ASP A 183 8.05 6.23 11.51
N TYR A 184 8.93 5.32 11.96
CA TYR A 184 8.95 3.95 11.45
C TYR A 184 8.34 2.96 12.46
N VAL A 185 7.21 2.38 12.09
CA VAL A 185 6.53 1.34 12.88
C VAL A 185 6.73 -0.01 12.21
N TYR A 186 7.28 -0.98 12.94
CA TYR A 186 7.45 -2.36 12.48
C TYR A 186 6.54 -3.31 13.26
N ILE A 187 5.72 -4.06 12.53
CA ILE A 187 4.83 -5.11 13.04
C ILE A 187 5.41 -6.47 12.62
N PRO A 188 6.20 -7.14 13.47
CA PRO A 188 6.68 -8.49 13.21
C PRO A 188 5.54 -9.51 13.23
N LYS A 189 5.76 -10.64 12.56
CA LYS A 189 4.80 -11.76 12.50
C LYS A 189 4.47 -12.34 13.89
N ASP A 190 5.51 -12.60 14.69
CA ASP A 190 5.37 -13.27 15.99
C ASP A 190 5.29 -12.24 17.14
N ILE A 191 4.54 -11.16 16.93
CA ILE A 191 4.41 -10.09 17.92
C ILE A 191 3.53 -10.51 19.10
N ASP A 192 3.91 -10.12 20.32
CA ASP A 192 2.98 -10.13 21.43
C ASP A 192 1.94 -9.03 21.21
N THR A 193 0.78 -9.44 20.71
CA THR A 193 -0.31 -8.53 20.36
C THR A 193 -0.84 -7.77 21.56
N GLU A 194 -0.84 -8.37 22.76
CA GLU A 194 -1.34 -7.71 23.95
C GLU A 194 -0.37 -6.62 24.41
N GLN A 195 0.93 -6.90 24.36
CA GLN A 195 1.93 -5.89 24.67
C GLN A 195 1.97 -4.79 23.63
N PHE A 196 1.92 -5.12 22.34
CA PHE A 196 2.00 -4.14 21.26
C PHE A 196 0.83 -3.15 21.28
N MET A 197 -0.40 -3.63 21.49
CA MET A 197 -1.62 -2.81 21.38
C MET A 197 -1.90 -1.92 22.59
N LYS A 198 -1.02 -1.89 23.60
CA LYS A 198 -1.18 -0.96 24.72
C LYS A 198 -0.88 0.47 24.28
N LEU A 199 -1.68 1.42 24.77
CA LEU A 199 -1.62 2.82 24.34
C LEU A 199 -0.29 3.49 24.72
N GLU A 200 0.38 3.01 25.76
CA GLU A 200 1.68 3.53 26.19
C GLU A 200 2.86 3.04 25.36
N THR A 201 2.67 2.07 24.46
CA THR A 201 3.77 1.64 23.59
C THR A 201 4.17 2.76 22.63
N LYS A 202 5.47 2.83 22.34
CA LYS A 202 6.01 3.80 21.38
C LYS A 202 5.35 3.61 20.01
N GLN A 203 5.14 2.36 19.59
CA GLN A 203 4.57 2.02 18.29
C GLN A 203 3.13 2.50 18.14
N VAL A 204 2.27 2.32 19.15
CA VAL A 204 0.88 2.80 19.09
C VAL A 204 0.81 4.33 19.11
N GLN A 205 1.63 4.99 19.93
CA GLN A 205 1.73 6.46 19.91
C GLN A 205 2.24 6.99 18.56
N MET A 206 3.22 6.30 17.95
CA MET A 206 3.68 6.58 16.60
C MET A 206 2.61 6.32 15.53
N LEU A 207 1.63 5.43 15.74
CA LEU A 207 0.47 5.28 14.84
C LEU A 207 -0.54 6.41 15.06
N MET A 208 -0.81 6.78 16.32
CA MET A 208 -1.71 7.89 16.69
C MET A 208 -1.21 9.25 16.20
N GLY A 209 0.10 9.46 16.17
CA GLY A 209 0.73 10.72 15.77
C GLY A 209 0.89 11.72 16.91
N GLU A 210 0.52 11.34 18.12
CA GLU A 210 0.74 12.11 19.35
C GLU A 210 1.10 11.17 20.51
N SER A 211 1.85 11.67 21.49
CA SER A 211 2.17 10.90 22.69
C SER A 211 1.08 11.02 23.75
N LEU A 212 1.01 10.05 24.66
CA LEU A 212 0.15 10.16 25.84
C LEU A 212 0.53 11.38 26.70
N GLU A 213 1.81 11.76 26.71
CA GLU A 213 2.26 12.98 27.40
C GLU A 213 1.69 14.24 26.73
N ASP A 214 1.59 14.28 25.41
CA ASP A 214 0.99 15.40 24.67
C ASP A 214 -0.51 15.52 24.95
N ILE A 215 -1.21 14.38 24.95
CA ILE A 215 -2.63 14.31 25.33
C ILE A 215 -2.81 14.82 26.76
N LEU A 216 -2.02 14.33 27.72
CA LEU A 216 -2.07 14.77 29.11
C LEU A 216 -1.67 16.23 29.28
N LYS A 217 -0.76 16.72 28.43
CA LYS A 217 -0.35 18.13 28.41
C LYS A 217 -1.44 19.08 27.98
N SER A 218 -2.32 18.65 27.08
CA SER A 218 -3.51 19.42 26.70
C SER A 218 -4.59 19.44 27.80
N LYS A 219 -4.63 18.41 28.68
CA LYS A 219 -5.69 18.26 29.70
C LYS A 219 -5.30 18.73 31.09
N ILE A 220 -4.02 18.61 31.47
CA ILE A 220 -3.50 18.97 32.80
C ILE A 220 -2.54 20.15 32.64
N THR A 221 -3.01 21.32 33.04
CA THR A 221 -2.30 22.60 32.94
C THR A 221 -1.36 22.83 34.12
N GLU A 222 -0.44 23.79 33.99
CA GLU A 222 0.42 24.19 35.10
C GLU A 222 -0.35 24.70 36.32
N THR A 223 -1.50 25.34 36.09
CA THR A 223 -2.35 25.86 37.17
C THR A 223 -2.83 24.74 38.08
N THR A 224 -3.30 23.63 37.52
CA THR A 224 -3.72 22.44 38.28
C THR A 224 -2.57 21.86 39.12
N ILE A 225 -1.35 21.81 38.56
CA ILE A 225 -0.16 21.32 39.29
C ILE A 225 0.19 22.25 40.46
N ARG A 226 0.05 23.56 40.28
CA ARG A 226 0.29 24.55 41.34
C ARG A 226 -0.76 24.43 42.46
N GLU A 227 -2.03 24.23 42.09
CA GLU A 227 -3.11 24.01 43.05
C GLU A 227 -2.90 22.74 43.87
N ILE A 228 -2.55 21.61 43.23
CA ILE A 228 -2.26 20.35 43.94
C ILE A 228 -1.14 20.56 44.96
N ASN A 229 0.00 21.12 44.53
CA ASN A 229 1.12 21.37 45.45
C ASN A 229 0.73 22.36 46.56
N GLY A 230 -0.04 23.40 46.26
CA GLY A 230 -0.52 24.36 47.27
C GLY A 230 -1.44 23.72 48.32
N ASN A 231 -2.34 22.82 47.90
CA ASN A 231 -3.22 22.09 48.81
C ASN A 231 -2.45 21.10 49.69
N LEU A 232 -1.43 20.42 49.15
CA LEU A 232 -0.56 19.51 49.91
C LEU A 232 0.30 20.28 50.93
N ASP A 233 0.90 21.41 50.52
CA ASP A 233 1.67 22.29 51.42
C ASP A 233 0.80 22.81 52.58
N LYS A 234 -0.46 23.18 52.27
CA LYS A 234 -1.42 23.63 53.29
C LYS A 234 -1.80 22.51 54.26
N PHE A 235 -2.08 21.31 53.76
CA PHE A 235 -2.41 20.16 54.60
C PHE A 235 -1.28 19.79 55.59
N ILE A 236 -0.02 19.79 55.12
CA ILE A 236 1.14 19.57 56.01
C ILE A 236 1.23 20.67 57.06
N SER A 237 1.04 21.94 56.66
CA SER A 237 1.06 23.06 57.59
C SER A 237 -0.03 22.95 58.66
N ASP A 238 -1.24 22.53 58.27
CA ASP A 238 -2.36 22.32 59.20
C ASP A 238 -2.05 21.18 60.19
N LEU A 239 -1.47 20.07 59.73
CA LEU A 239 -1.00 18.96 60.58
C LEU A 239 0.10 19.38 61.55
N GLU A 240 1.07 20.17 61.12
CA GLU A 240 2.15 20.68 61.99
C GLU A 240 1.60 21.55 63.12
N ASN A 241 0.56 22.34 62.85
CA ASN A 241 -0.13 23.12 63.87
C ASN A 241 -0.86 22.23 64.90
N GLU A 242 -1.42 21.09 64.47
CA GLU A 242 -2.08 20.13 65.37
C GLU A 242 -1.10 19.34 66.24
N LEU A 243 0.11 19.08 65.74
CA LEU A 243 1.08 18.17 66.38
C LEU A 243 1.93 18.80 67.50
N ASN A 244 1.78 20.09 67.83
CA ASN A 244 2.39 20.77 68.98
C ASN A 244 3.90 20.45 69.21
N GLY A 245 4.76 21.03 68.38
CA GLY A 245 6.23 20.97 68.53
C GLY A 245 6.94 19.96 67.62
N TYR A 246 6.20 19.26 66.75
CA TYR A 246 6.74 18.36 65.73
C TYR A 246 6.52 18.95 64.33
N VAL A 247 7.49 18.77 63.43
CA VAL A 247 7.54 19.39 62.09
C VAL A 247 7.96 18.35 61.05
N TYR A 248 7.36 18.36 59.86
CA TYR A 248 7.73 17.48 58.77
C TYR A 248 8.86 18.12 57.94
N LYS A 249 10.06 17.54 58.00
CA LYS A 249 11.21 17.99 57.20
C LYS A 249 11.48 17.04 56.04
N THR A 250 11.56 17.59 54.83
CA THR A 250 12.09 16.84 53.68
C THR A 250 13.61 16.71 53.82
N ILE A 251 14.13 15.48 53.71
CA ILE A 251 15.57 15.20 53.77
C ILE A 251 16.27 15.93 52.61
N GLN A 252 17.36 16.65 52.89
CA GLN A 252 18.14 17.36 51.88
C GLN A 252 18.54 16.39 50.76
N HIS A 253 18.28 16.80 49.50
CA HIS A 253 18.41 16.05 48.23
C HIS A 253 17.21 15.19 47.77
N ARG A 254 16.04 15.18 48.44
CA ARG A 254 14.78 14.64 47.86
C ARG A 254 13.83 15.74 47.37
N GLN A 255 13.05 15.46 46.31
CA GLN A 255 12.08 16.40 45.76
C GLN A 255 10.98 16.74 46.79
N SER A 256 10.68 18.02 46.98
CA SER A 256 9.65 18.51 47.92
C SER A 256 8.29 18.77 47.29
N LYS A 257 8.22 18.90 45.96
CA LYS A 257 6.99 19.19 45.21
C LYS A 257 6.77 18.18 44.09
N VAL A 258 5.52 17.83 43.85
CA VAL A 258 5.11 16.94 42.77
C VAL A 258 5.33 17.65 41.43
N LYS A 259 6.09 17.03 40.53
CA LYS A 259 6.31 17.57 39.18
C LYS A 259 5.27 17.04 38.20
N ARG A 260 5.12 17.78 37.11
CA ARG A 260 4.26 17.40 35.97
C ARG A 260 4.55 15.98 35.47
N SER A 261 5.83 15.64 35.30
CA SER A 261 6.27 14.31 34.87
C SER A 261 5.81 13.20 35.81
N ASP A 262 5.77 13.46 37.11
CA ASP A 262 5.40 12.46 38.11
C ASP A 262 3.90 12.16 38.05
N ILE A 263 3.08 13.19 37.86
CA ILE A 263 1.63 13.04 37.67
C ILE A 263 1.34 12.33 36.35
N TYR A 264 2.06 12.66 35.28
CA TYR A 264 1.83 12.04 33.97
C TYR A 264 2.15 10.55 34.01
N LYS A 265 3.30 10.21 34.58
CA LYS A 265 3.67 8.82 34.80
C LYS A 265 2.65 8.09 35.68
N LEU A 266 2.21 8.70 36.77
CA LEU A 266 1.19 8.10 37.64
C LEU A 266 -0.11 7.83 36.88
N ILE A 267 -0.58 8.78 36.06
CA ILE A 267 -1.81 8.59 35.27
C ILE A 267 -1.61 7.51 34.21
N ILE A 268 -0.48 7.50 33.50
CA ILE A 268 -0.18 6.43 32.53
C ILE A 268 -0.21 5.07 33.23
N ASP A 269 0.50 4.94 34.35
CA ASP A 269 0.62 3.69 35.11
C ASP A 269 -0.70 3.22 35.72
N THR A 270 -1.52 4.13 36.25
CA THR A 270 -2.76 3.79 37.00
C THR A 270 -4.02 3.81 36.13
N TYR A 271 -4.04 4.57 35.04
CA TYR A 271 -5.22 4.75 34.18
C TYR A 271 -5.05 4.06 32.83
N PHE A 272 -3.96 4.28 32.11
CA PHE A 272 -3.81 3.72 30.76
C PHE A 272 -3.34 2.25 30.78
N ASN A 273 -2.31 1.92 31.56
CA ASN A 273 -1.70 0.58 31.56
C ASN A 273 -2.64 -0.54 32.06
N VAL A 274 -3.67 -0.18 32.83
CA VAL A 274 -4.66 -1.16 33.35
C VAL A 274 -5.74 -1.51 32.33
N ARG A 275 -5.88 -0.74 31.24
CA ARG A 275 -6.90 -0.97 30.22
C ARG A 275 -6.38 -1.90 29.14
N LYS A 276 -7.19 -2.92 28.83
CA LYS A 276 -6.91 -3.87 27.75
C LYS A 276 -7.85 -3.63 26.59
N LEU A 277 -7.34 -3.77 25.38
CA LEU A 277 -8.14 -3.70 24.16
C LEU A 277 -9.03 -4.95 24.02
N HIS A 278 -10.30 -4.73 23.70
CA HIS A 278 -11.27 -5.79 23.44
C HIS A 278 -11.92 -5.60 22.07
N LYS A 279 -12.20 -6.71 21.38
CA LYS A 279 -13.01 -6.71 20.16
C LYS A 279 -14.47 -6.83 20.51
N LYS A 280 -15.31 -5.94 19.98
CA LYS A 280 -16.76 -6.09 20.02
C LYS A 280 -17.21 -7.10 18.98
N ILE A 281 -18.09 -8.04 19.36
CA ILE A 281 -18.65 -9.06 18.46
C ILE A 281 -20.13 -8.78 18.17
N LYS A 282 -20.90 -8.48 19.22
CA LYS A 282 -22.29 -8.00 19.21
C LYS A 282 -22.43 -6.93 20.29
N ASP A 283 -23.50 -6.13 20.28
CA ASP A 283 -23.62 -4.87 21.03
C ASP A 283 -23.10 -4.90 22.49
N ASP A 284 -23.24 -6.03 23.20
CA ASP A 284 -22.73 -6.21 24.58
C ASP A 284 -21.65 -7.30 24.76
N GLN A 285 -21.28 -8.04 23.72
CA GLN A 285 -20.28 -9.11 23.81
C GLN A 285 -18.91 -8.63 23.32
N THR A 286 -17.94 -8.66 24.23
CA THR A 286 -16.55 -8.31 23.95
C THR A 286 -15.63 -9.48 24.22
N ILE A 287 -14.61 -9.67 23.39
CA ILE A 287 -13.54 -10.64 23.62
C ILE A 287 -12.21 -9.90 23.80
N PRO A 288 -11.46 -10.16 24.88
CA PRO A 288 -10.12 -9.61 25.03
C PRO A 288 -9.19 -10.15 23.96
N MET A 289 -8.26 -9.33 23.47
CA MET A 289 -7.30 -9.75 22.43
C MET A 289 -6.55 -11.04 22.78
N SER A 290 -6.23 -11.26 24.06
CA SER A 290 -5.51 -12.44 24.53
C SER A 290 -6.20 -13.76 24.18
N GLU A 291 -7.53 -13.78 24.13
CA GLU A 291 -8.37 -14.95 23.88
C GLU A 291 -8.67 -15.21 22.39
N MET A 292 -8.26 -14.29 21.52
CA MET A 292 -8.44 -14.43 20.08
C MET A 292 -7.43 -15.41 19.47
N SER A 293 -7.81 -16.05 18.36
CA SER A 293 -6.88 -16.89 17.59
C SER A 293 -5.74 -16.05 16.99
N SER A 294 -4.62 -16.68 16.60
CA SER A 294 -3.47 -15.97 16.04
C SER A 294 -3.82 -15.17 14.78
N GLY A 295 -4.64 -15.73 13.88
CA GLY A 295 -5.12 -15.00 12.70
C GLY A 295 -6.00 -13.80 13.06
N GLU A 296 -6.93 -13.96 14.00
CA GLU A 296 -7.80 -12.85 14.42
C GLU A 296 -7.02 -11.74 15.12
N LYS A 297 -5.97 -12.08 15.89
CA LYS A 297 -5.03 -11.12 16.47
C LYS A 297 -4.31 -10.30 15.39
N GLN A 298 -3.82 -10.97 14.35
CA GLN A 298 -3.16 -10.30 13.21
C GLN A 298 -4.11 -9.34 12.48
N LYS A 299 -5.36 -9.78 12.27
CA LYS A 299 -6.41 -8.92 11.71
C LYS A 299 -6.72 -7.73 12.61
N ALA A 300 -6.85 -7.93 13.91
CA ALA A 300 -7.12 -6.85 14.86
C ALA A 300 -6.03 -5.77 14.88
N ILE A 301 -4.75 -6.16 14.76
CA ILE A 301 -3.64 -5.19 14.66
C ILE A 301 -3.82 -4.29 13.44
N ILE A 302 -4.10 -4.86 12.27
CA ILE A 302 -4.28 -4.08 11.04
C ILE A 302 -5.55 -3.24 11.09
N ASP A 303 -6.66 -3.78 11.59
CA ASP A 303 -7.91 -3.04 11.74
C ASP A 303 -7.75 -1.82 12.67
N VAL A 304 -7.02 -1.97 13.77
CA VAL A 304 -6.77 -0.86 14.69
C VAL A 304 -5.76 0.13 14.11
N ALA A 305 -4.69 -0.32 13.47
CA ALA A 305 -3.75 0.57 12.78
C ALA A 305 -4.50 1.40 11.72
N HIS A 306 -5.33 0.75 10.90
CA HIS A 306 -6.17 1.43 9.91
C HIS A 306 -7.11 2.45 10.57
N SER A 307 -7.80 2.08 11.65
CA SER A 307 -8.71 2.99 12.36
C SER A 307 -8.00 4.19 12.99
N LEU A 308 -6.82 4.00 13.59
CA LEU A 308 -6.04 5.10 14.17
C LEU A 308 -5.53 6.05 13.09
N LEU A 309 -5.07 5.53 11.96
CA LEU A 309 -4.59 6.35 10.85
C LEU A 309 -5.72 7.12 10.16
N LYS A 310 -6.87 6.48 9.97
CA LYS A 310 -8.01 7.08 9.25
C LYS A 310 -8.81 8.06 10.09
N ASN A 311 -8.99 7.77 11.39
CA ASN A 311 -9.95 8.49 12.24
C ASN A 311 -9.31 9.41 13.29
N HIS A 312 -8.02 9.25 13.60
CA HIS A 312 -7.39 9.97 14.71
C HIS A 312 -6.15 10.75 14.29
N ARG A 313 -5.23 10.14 13.52
CA ARG A 313 -4.03 10.81 13.06
C ARG A 313 -4.38 11.92 12.07
N VAL A 314 -3.89 13.14 12.32
CA VAL A 314 -4.15 14.31 11.47
C VAL A 314 -3.46 14.21 10.11
N ASP A 315 -2.20 13.74 10.09
CA ASP A 315 -1.42 13.56 8.85
C ASP A 315 -0.48 12.34 8.97
N GLY A 316 -0.59 11.39 8.03
CA GLY A 316 0.27 10.21 7.94
C GLY A 316 1.52 10.35 7.06
N LYS A 317 1.81 11.54 6.52
CA LYS A 317 2.94 11.79 5.59
C LYS A 317 4.33 11.52 6.17
N ASN A 318 4.49 11.47 7.48
CA ASN A 318 5.76 11.10 8.12
C ASN A 318 5.82 9.62 8.54
N LEU A 319 4.73 8.85 8.40
CA LEU A 319 4.66 7.46 8.86
C LEU A 319 5.08 6.46 7.78
N ILE A 320 6.05 5.61 8.10
CA ILE A 320 6.45 4.44 7.32
C ILE A 320 6.08 3.18 8.12
N LEU A 321 5.29 2.30 7.52
CA LEU A 321 4.80 1.09 8.17
C LEU A 321 5.43 -0.16 7.53
N GLY A 322 6.13 -0.95 8.34
CA GLY A 322 6.66 -2.26 7.98
C GLY A 322 5.82 -3.39 8.58
N ILE A 323 5.25 -4.29 7.76
CA ILE A 323 4.40 -5.38 8.26
C ILE A 323 4.90 -6.73 7.75
N ASP A 324 5.23 -7.63 8.66
CA ASP A 324 5.67 -8.99 8.30
C ASP A 324 4.47 -9.94 8.23
N GLU A 325 4.29 -10.60 7.07
CA GLU A 325 3.25 -11.60 6.80
C GLU A 325 1.86 -11.22 7.36
N PRO A 326 1.21 -10.17 6.84
CA PRO A 326 -0.11 -9.73 7.34
C PRO A 326 -1.18 -10.81 7.20
N GLU A 327 -0.98 -11.79 6.32
CA GLU A 327 -1.85 -12.95 6.15
C GLU A 327 -1.59 -14.11 7.13
N ALA A 328 -0.57 -14.00 7.99
CA ALA A 328 -0.14 -15.12 8.83
C ALA A 328 -1.31 -15.67 9.67
N SER A 329 -1.49 -16.99 9.61
CA SER A 329 -2.58 -17.71 10.29
C SER A 329 -4.01 -17.28 9.93
N LEU A 330 -4.20 -16.42 8.92
CA LEU A 330 -5.52 -16.09 8.41
C LEU A 330 -6.05 -17.21 7.53
N HIS A 331 -7.36 -17.44 7.63
CA HIS A 331 -8.06 -18.21 6.63
C HIS A 331 -8.05 -17.46 5.29
N ILE A 332 -7.91 -18.16 4.17
CA ILE A 332 -7.74 -17.53 2.85
C ILE A 332 -8.90 -16.63 2.43
N SER A 333 -10.12 -16.86 2.94
CA SER A 333 -11.25 -15.95 2.74
C SER A 333 -11.00 -14.55 3.31
N ALA A 334 -10.29 -14.46 4.44
CA ALA A 334 -10.00 -13.21 5.13
C ALA A 334 -8.74 -12.50 4.59
N CYS A 335 -7.87 -13.18 3.84
CA CYS A 335 -6.65 -12.60 3.29
C CYS A 335 -6.97 -11.39 2.39
N PHE A 336 -7.99 -11.48 1.55
CA PHE A 336 -8.32 -10.37 0.67
C PHE A 336 -8.71 -9.11 1.45
N ASP A 337 -9.59 -9.23 2.46
CA ASP A 337 -9.99 -8.10 3.31
C ASP A 337 -8.78 -7.46 3.99
N GLN A 338 -7.87 -8.30 4.48
CA GLN A 338 -6.63 -7.86 5.10
C GLN A 338 -5.79 -7.02 4.13
N PHE A 339 -5.58 -7.49 2.90
CA PHE A 339 -4.79 -6.76 1.91
C PHE A 339 -5.46 -5.48 1.43
N ASN A 340 -6.79 -5.46 1.31
CA ASN A 340 -7.50 -4.21 1.04
C ASN A 340 -7.28 -3.17 2.14
N SER A 341 -7.43 -3.54 3.41
CA SER A 341 -7.12 -2.63 4.52
C SER A 341 -5.68 -2.12 4.47
N LEU A 342 -4.72 -2.97 4.07
CA LEU A 342 -3.32 -2.55 3.88
C LEU A 342 -3.15 -1.57 2.72
N PHE A 343 -3.89 -1.75 1.64
CA PHE A 343 -3.84 -0.84 0.49
C PHE A 343 -4.42 0.53 0.84
N ASP A 344 -5.51 0.55 1.62
CA ASP A 344 -6.10 1.77 2.16
C ASP A 344 -5.09 2.50 3.06
N ILE A 345 -4.45 1.79 4.00
CA ILE A 345 -3.37 2.34 4.84
C ILE A 345 -2.23 2.90 3.97
N GLY A 346 -1.91 2.25 2.84
CA GLY A 346 -0.91 2.71 1.89
C GLY A 346 -1.20 4.07 1.25
N ASN A 347 -2.47 4.47 1.20
CA ASN A 347 -2.89 5.80 0.73
C ASN A 347 -2.83 6.85 1.84
N ASP A 348 -3.05 6.44 3.09
CA ASP A 348 -3.14 7.34 4.25
C ASP A 348 -1.79 7.60 4.93
N CYS A 349 -0.73 6.87 4.59
CA CYS A 349 0.61 7.07 5.13
C CYS A 349 1.69 7.26 4.06
N ARG A 350 2.90 7.62 4.50
CA ARG A 350 4.04 7.88 3.60
C ARG A 350 4.41 6.67 2.78
N GLN A 351 4.47 5.51 3.43
CA GLN A 351 4.87 4.27 2.79
C GLN A 351 4.47 3.05 3.62
N VAL A 352 3.96 2.01 2.95
CA VAL A 352 3.75 0.68 3.53
C VAL A 352 4.67 -0.31 2.83
N LEU A 353 5.49 -1.01 3.61
CA LEU A 353 6.32 -2.12 3.19
C LEU A 353 5.80 -3.37 3.87
N PHE A 354 5.40 -4.39 3.11
CA PHE A 354 4.93 -5.63 3.71
C PHE A 354 5.60 -6.85 3.09
N THR A 355 5.80 -7.90 3.87
CA THR A 355 6.22 -9.21 3.33
C THR A 355 4.99 -10.09 3.16
N SER A 356 5.01 -10.99 2.17
CA SER A 356 3.92 -11.96 2.04
C SER A 356 4.34 -13.25 1.36
N HIS A 357 3.65 -14.33 1.66
CA HIS A 357 3.65 -15.61 0.97
C HIS A 357 2.38 -15.84 0.15
N TRP A 358 1.37 -14.99 0.29
CA TRP A 358 0.14 -15.03 -0.48
C TRP A 358 0.30 -14.19 -1.75
N TYR A 359 0.22 -14.84 -2.90
CA TYR A 359 0.43 -14.17 -4.20
C TYR A 359 -0.89 -13.68 -4.81
N GLY A 360 -2.01 -13.97 -4.15
CA GLY A 360 -3.34 -13.57 -4.56
C GLY A 360 -3.60 -12.06 -4.48
N TYR A 361 -2.70 -11.29 -3.85
CA TYR A 361 -2.82 -9.82 -3.84
C TYR A 361 -2.34 -9.16 -5.15
N LEU A 362 -1.51 -9.84 -5.95
CA LEU A 362 -0.94 -9.23 -7.16
C LEU A 362 -2.00 -8.82 -8.20
N PRO A 363 -3.06 -9.60 -8.46
CA PRO A 363 -4.10 -9.20 -9.41
C PRO A 363 -4.97 -8.03 -8.90
N ILE A 364 -5.08 -7.85 -7.58
CA ILE A 364 -5.95 -6.85 -6.95
C ILE A 364 -5.22 -5.54 -6.65
N LEU A 365 -3.89 -5.55 -6.70
CA LEU A 365 -3.04 -4.40 -6.45
C LEU A 365 -3.06 -3.49 -7.69
N ASN A 366 -3.86 -2.41 -7.62
CA ASN A 366 -4.00 -1.43 -8.70
C ASN A 366 -2.74 -0.55 -8.85
N ASN A 367 -2.25 -0.03 -7.73
CA ASN A 367 -1.09 0.88 -7.66
C ASN A 367 -0.17 0.43 -6.53
N GLY A 368 1.04 0.03 -6.88
CA GLY A 368 2.00 -0.48 -5.90
C GLY A 368 3.19 -1.15 -6.57
N ASN A 369 4.20 -1.37 -5.76
CA ASN A 369 5.40 -2.09 -6.14
C ASN A 369 5.40 -3.50 -5.55
N THR A 370 6.07 -4.41 -6.22
CA THR A 370 6.35 -5.75 -5.71
C THR A 370 7.82 -6.06 -5.94
N CYS A 371 8.58 -6.19 -4.86
CA CYS A 371 9.96 -6.67 -4.90
C CYS A 371 9.96 -8.20 -4.75
N ILE A 372 10.40 -8.90 -5.79
CA ILE A 372 10.53 -10.35 -5.79
C ILE A 372 11.96 -10.72 -5.45
N ILE A 373 12.11 -11.52 -4.40
CA ILE A 373 13.39 -12.08 -3.98
C ILE A 373 13.48 -13.50 -4.50
N SER A 374 14.55 -13.76 -5.25
CA SER A 374 14.95 -15.09 -5.69
C SER A 374 16.40 -15.37 -5.29
N LYS A 375 16.82 -16.64 -5.37
CA LYS A 375 18.19 -17.05 -5.06
C LYS A 375 18.72 -17.90 -6.20
N LEU A 376 19.74 -17.41 -6.89
CA LEU A 376 20.45 -18.10 -7.97
C LEU A 376 21.90 -18.33 -7.53
N ASP A 377 22.37 -19.57 -7.56
CA ASP A 377 23.74 -19.95 -7.16
C ASP A 377 24.17 -19.43 -5.78
N GLY A 378 23.22 -19.42 -4.84
CA GLY A 378 23.47 -18.94 -3.47
C GLY A 378 23.45 -17.42 -3.31
N THR A 379 23.27 -16.65 -4.38
CA THR A 379 23.19 -15.18 -4.37
C THR A 379 21.74 -14.68 -4.45
N HIS A 380 21.40 -13.65 -3.68
CA HIS A 380 20.07 -13.06 -3.76
C HIS A 380 19.95 -12.22 -5.03
N ARG A 381 18.78 -12.30 -5.66
CA ARG A 381 18.37 -11.47 -6.79
C ARG A 381 17.04 -10.82 -6.46
N PHE A 382 16.94 -9.56 -6.86
CA PHE A 382 15.80 -8.70 -6.59
C PHE A 382 15.30 -8.13 -7.90
N ASP A 383 14.01 -8.36 -8.17
CA ASP A 383 13.33 -7.82 -9.35
C ASP A 383 12.15 -6.97 -8.83
N LEU A 384 12.13 -5.67 -9.16
CA LEU A 384 11.04 -4.76 -8.80
C LEU A 384 10.02 -4.72 -9.93
N ILE A 385 8.76 -4.95 -9.60
CA ILE A 385 7.63 -4.89 -10.54
C ILE A 385 6.70 -3.78 -10.09
N ASN A 386 6.35 -2.90 -11.02
CA ASN A 386 5.34 -1.88 -10.82
C ASN A 386 3.99 -2.42 -11.33
N THR A 387 2.98 -2.49 -10.46
CA THR A 387 1.70 -3.16 -10.75
C THR A 387 0.77 -2.39 -11.69
N SER A 388 0.82 -1.05 -11.69
CA SER A 388 0.06 -0.24 -12.65
C SER A 388 0.53 -0.52 -14.09
N ASN A 389 1.84 -0.70 -14.26
CA ASN A 389 2.46 -1.10 -15.51
C ASN A 389 2.33 -2.60 -15.82
N TYR A 390 2.15 -3.46 -14.82
CA TYR A 390 2.08 -4.91 -15.01
C TYR A 390 0.82 -5.36 -15.76
N GLN A 391 -0.33 -4.70 -15.51
CA GLN A 391 -1.58 -5.06 -16.19
C GLN A 391 -1.54 -4.68 -17.68
N GLU A 392 -0.93 -3.55 -18.04
CA GLU A 392 -0.87 -3.00 -19.41
C GLU A 392 0.35 -3.48 -20.22
N GLN A 393 1.55 -3.60 -19.63
CA GLN A 393 2.78 -3.92 -20.36
C GLN A 393 2.88 -5.38 -20.86
N MET A 394 2.10 -6.31 -20.29
CA MET A 394 2.04 -7.70 -20.76
C MET A 394 1.48 -7.83 -22.18
N SER A 395 0.75 -6.82 -22.66
CA SER A 395 0.24 -6.73 -24.04
C SER A 395 1.36 -6.45 -25.05
N GLN A 396 2.41 -5.72 -24.64
CA GLN A 396 3.39 -5.11 -25.54
C GLN A 396 4.81 -5.71 -25.43
N GLN A 397 5.20 -6.30 -24.30
CA GLN A 397 6.57 -6.82 -24.09
C GLN A 397 6.73 -8.32 -24.42
N LYS A 398 6.43 -8.71 -25.66
CA LYS A 398 6.74 -10.07 -26.13
C LYS A 398 8.23 -10.30 -26.46
N GLU A 399 9.03 -9.27 -26.66
CA GLU A 399 10.33 -9.41 -27.33
C GLU A 399 11.60 -9.32 -26.48
N GLU A 400 11.57 -8.86 -25.22
CA GLU A 400 12.80 -8.85 -24.40
C GLU A 400 12.58 -9.43 -23.00
N SER A 401 13.49 -10.32 -22.59
CA SER A 401 13.47 -11.13 -21.37
C SER A 401 13.75 -10.35 -20.07
N ARG A 402 13.43 -9.05 -20.03
CA ARG A 402 13.52 -8.19 -18.84
C ARG A 402 12.12 -7.92 -18.31
N GLY A 403 11.78 -8.47 -17.14
CA GLY A 403 10.52 -8.13 -16.44
C GLY A 403 9.39 -9.17 -16.48
N LYS A 404 9.59 -10.35 -17.07
CA LYS A 404 8.59 -11.43 -16.95
C LYS A 404 8.62 -11.98 -15.52
N LEU A 405 7.47 -11.92 -14.84
CA LEU A 405 7.23 -12.73 -13.65
C LEU A 405 7.61 -14.18 -13.95
N PRO A 406 8.44 -14.80 -13.10
CA PRO A 406 8.65 -16.24 -13.15
C PRO A 406 7.30 -16.97 -13.24
N TYR A 407 7.21 -17.96 -14.14
CA TYR A 407 5.95 -18.65 -14.46
C TYR A 407 5.29 -19.26 -13.20
N ASP A 408 6.09 -19.75 -12.27
CA ASP A 408 5.68 -20.26 -10.96
C ASP A 408 4.96 -19.20 -10.12
N ILE A 409 5.43 -17.95 -10.15
CA ILE A 409 4.80 -16.85 -9.44
C ILE A 409 3.45 -16.48 -10.08
N GLN A 410 3.39 -16.42 -11.41
CA GLN A 410 2.15 -16.12 -12.11
C GLN A 410 1.08 -17.21 -11.90
N LEU A 411 1.51 -18.48 -11.91
CA LEU A 411 0.64 -19.61 -11.61
C LEU A 411 0.11 -19.50 -10.18
N LYS A 412 1.01 -19.35 -9.19
CA LYS A 412 0.63 -19.26 -7.78
C LYS A 412 -0.31 -18.08 -7.51
N SER A 413 -0.03 -16.91 -8.09
CA SER A 413 -0.88 -15.74 -7.98
C SER A 413 -2.31 -15.98 -8.48
N THR A 414 -2.44 -16.61 -9.65
CA THR A 414 -3.75 -16.94 -10.23
C THR A 414 -4.49 -17.94 -9.34
N THR A 415 -3.81 -18.98 -8.87
CA THR A 415 -4.38 -20.01 -8.01
C THR A 415 -4.84 -19.46 -6.66
N ASP A 416 -3.98 -18.72 -5.95
CA ASP A 416 -4.29 -18.11 -4.66
C ASP A 416 -5.49 -17.16 -4.77
N PHE A 417 -5.56 -16.38 -5.85
CA PHE A 417 -6.67 -15.47 -6.14
C PHE A 417 -8.00 -16.23 -6.38
N VAL A 418 -7.98 -17.24 -7.26
CA VAL A 418 -9.16 -18.05 -7.58
C VAL A 418 -9.69 -18.78 -6.35
N GLN A 419 -8.82 -19.39 -5.55
CA GLN A 419 -9.22 -20.05 -4.30
C GLN A 419 -9.88 -19.08 -3.33
N SER A 420 -9.37 -17.85 -3.25
CA SER A 420 -9.94 -16.81 -2.38
C SER A 420 -11.35 -16.40 -2.81
N ILE A 421 -11.61 -16.30 -4.12
CA ILE A 421 -12.95 -16.04 -4.66
C ILE A 421 -13.90 -17.18 -4.28
N LEU A 422 -13.52 -18.42 -4.62
CA LEU A 422 -14.37 -19.59 -4.43
C LEU A 422 -14.75 -19.77 -2.96
N ILE A 423 -13.78 -19.73 -2.06
CA ILE A 423 -14.01 -19.92 -0.63
C ILE A 423 -14.90 -18.80 -0.06
N ASN A 424 -14.78 -17.56 -0.55
CA ASN A 424 -15.67 -16.47 -0.16
C ASN A 424 -17.10 -16.65 -0.69
N VAL A 425 -17.24 -17.13 -1.92
CA VAL A 425 -18.54 -17.33 -2.58
C VAL A 425 -19.36 -18.45 -1.92
N PHE A 426 -18.70 -19.49 -1.41
CA PHE A 426 -19.33 -20.61 -0.73
C PHE A 426 -19.31 -20.51 0.81
N SER A 427 -18.96 -19.34 1.36
CA SER A 427 -18.95 -19.12 2.81
C SER A 427 -20.36 -18.81 3.36
N ASP A 428 -20.53 -18.90 4.70
CA ASP A 428 -21.79 -18.59 5.39
C ASP A 428 -22.29 -17.15 5.16
N SER A 429 -21.37 -16.23 4.85
CA SER A 429 -21.68 -14.84 4.55
C SER A 429 -20.99 -14.42 3.25
N PRO A 430 -21.59 -14.82 2.11
CA PRO A 430 -20.88 -14.82 0.85
C PRO A 430 -20.64 -13.42 0.30
N TYR A 431 -19.54 -13.28 -0.46
CA TYR A 431 -19.23 -12.07 -1.22
C TYR A 431 -19.66 -12.22 -2.68
N ASN A 432 -20.13 -11.13 -3.26
CA ASN A 432 -20.36 -11.00 -4.69
C ASN A 432 -19.11 -10.42 -5.38
N TRP A 433 -18.86 -10.80 -6.63
CA TRP A 433 -17.64 -10.45 -7.36
C TRP A 433 -17.95 -9.98 -8.78
N ILE A 434 -17.43 -8.81 -9.14
CA ILE A 434 -17.29 -8.35 -10.52
C ILE A 434 -15.82 -8.37 -10.87
N ILE A 435 -15.45 -9.12 -11.90
CA ILE A 435 -14.09 -9.20 -12.43
C ILE A 435 -14.10 -8.55 -13.81
N CYS A 436 -13.37 -7.46 -13.98
CA CYS A 436 -13.39 -6.60 -15.17
C CYS A 436 -11.99 -6.50 -15.81
N GLU A 437 -11.92 -5.92 -17.02
CA GLU A 437 -10.68 -5.91 -17.79
C GLU A 437 -9.62 -4.96 -17.25
N GLY A 438 -9.96 -3.71 -16.93
CA GLY A 438 -8.99 -2.70 -16.57
C GLY A 438 -9.38 -1.87 -15.35
N SER A 439 -8.46 -0.98 -14.96
CA SER A 439 -8.61 -0.17 -13.76
C SER A 439 -9.59 1.00 -13.95
N SER A 440 -9.83 1.47 -15.19
CA SER A 440 -10.88 2.45 -15.51
C SER A 440 -12.27 1.89 -15.22
N GLU A 441 -12.52 0.65 -15.63
CA GLU A 441 -13.79 -0.06 -15.42
C GLU A 441 -14.11 -0.16 -13.94
N LYS A 442 -13.10 -0.50 -13.12
CA LYS A 442 -13.23 -0.54 -11.67
C LYS A 442 -13.70 0.80 -11.09
N ILE A 443 -13.15 1.93 -11.54
CA ILE A 443 -13.55 3.26 -11.04
C ILE A 443 -15.03 3.52 -11.31
N TYR A 444 -15.51 3.24 -12.52
CA TYR A 444 -16.93 3.39 -12.83
C TYR A 444 -17.80 2.47 -11.97
N PHE A 445 -17.42 1.20 -11.85
CA PHE A 445 -18.16 0.23 -11.08
C PHE A 445 -18.20 0.55 -9.58
N GLU A 446 -17.09 0.97 -8.99
CA GLU A 446 -17.06 1.36 -7.58
C GLU A 446 -18.05 2.49 -7.30
N LYS A 447 -18.22 3.43 -8.25
CA LYS A 447 -19.23 4.48 -8.11
C LYS A 447 -20.65 3.98 -8.34
N TYR A 448 -20.90 3.26 -9.44
CA TYR A 448 -22.25 2.82 -9.75
C TYR A 448 -22.79 1.81 -8.73
N PHE A 449 -21.92 1.00 -8.12
CA PHE A 449 -22.29 -0.05 -7.18
C PHE A 449 -21.94 0.27 -5.71
N GLU A 450 -21.83 1.56 -5.36
CA GLU A 450 -21.47 2.02 -4.01
C GLU A 450 -22.35 1.39 -2.91
N ASP A 451 -23.67 1.30 -3.15
CA ASP A 451 -24.61 0.65 -2.23
C ASP A 451 -24.37 -0.87 -2.13
N GLU A 452 -24.20 -1.56 -3.25
CA GLU A 452 -23.97 -3.01 -3.27
C GLU A 452 -22.62 -3.41 -2.65
N ILE A 453 -21.59 -2.55 -2.76
CA ILE A 453 -20.30 -2.76 -2.09
C ILE A 453 -20.48 -2.70 -0.57
N ASN A 454 -21.21 -1.69 -0.09
CA ASN A 454 -21.41 -1.47 1.34
C ASN A 454 -22.41 -2.44 1.98
N LEU A 455 -23.50 -2.76 1.28
CA LEU A 455 -24.64 -3.52 1.83
C LEU A 455 -24.63 -4.99 1.41
N ASN A 456 -24.21 -5.29 0.19
CA ASN A 456 -24.31 -6.63 -0.42
C ASN A 456 -22.95 -7.29 -0.66
N LYS A 457 -21.90 -6.82 0.03
CA LYS A 457 -20.57 -7.41 0.01
C LYS A 457 -20.04 -7.63 -1.42
N LEU A 458 -20.28 -6.66 -2.29
CA LEU A 458 -19.77 -6.69 -3.66
C LEU A 458 -18.30 -6.27 -3.69
N ARG A 459 -17.49 -7.04 -4.42
CA ARG A 459 -16.07 -6.74 -4.70
C ARG A 459 -15.87 -6.56 -6.20
N ILE A 460 -15.07 -5.58 -6.58
CA ILE A 460 -14.71 -5.30 -7.97
C ILE A 460 -13.20 -5.46 -8.15
N VAL A 461 -12.78 -6.28 -9.12
CA VAL A 461 -11.37 -6.60 -9.37
C VAL A 461 -11.02 -6.45 -10.86
N PRO A 462 -10.04 -5.61 -11.22
CA PRO A 462 -9.54 -5.52 -12.58
C PRO A 462 -8.41 -6.54 -12.78
N VAL A 463 -8.43 -7.31 -13.88
CA VAL A 463 -7.41 -8.36 -14.09
C VAL A 463 -6.35 -8.00 -15.12
N GLY A 464 -6.58 -7.02 -15.99
CA GLY A 464 -5.67 -6.59 -17.06
C GLY A 464 -5.92 -7.32 -18.39
N GLY A 465 -7.16 -7.26 -18.88
CA GLY A 465 -7.56 -7.65 -20.24
C GLY A 465 -8.26 -9.00 -20.42
N ALA A 466 -8.97 -9.16 -21.55
CA ALA A 466 -9.80 -10.30 -21.90
C ALA A 466 -9.11 -11.68 -21.79
N LYS A 467 -7.82 -11.77 -22.15
CA LYS A 467 -7.05 -13.02 -22.03
C LYS A 467 -6.89 -13.49 -20.58
N LYS A 468 -6.76 -12.55 -19.64
CA LYS A 468 -6.68 -12.87 -18.21
C LYS A 468 -8.05 -13.20 -17.65
N ILE A 469 -9.12 -12.54 -18.12
CA ILE A 469 -10.50 -12.95 -17.82
C ILE A 469 -10.72 -14.41 -18.22
N LYS A 470 -10.35 -14.80 -19.46
CA LYS A 470 -10.40 -16.19 -19.90
C LYS A 470 -9.64 -17.13 -18.96
N LYS A 471 -8.41 -16.75 -18.59
CA LYS A 471 -7.57 -17.54 -17.68
C LYS A 471 -8.23 -17.71 -16.31
N VAL A 472 -8.78 -16.64 -15.72
CA VAL A 472 -9.49 -16.68 -14.45
C VAL A 472 -10.74 -17.56 -14.57
N TYR A 473 -11.55 -17.38 -15.62
CA TYR A 473 -12.73 -18.21 -15.90
C TYR A 473 -12.37 -19.71 -15.93
N SER A 474 -11.35 -20.07 -16.71
CA SER A 474 -10.93 -21.47 -16.86
C SER A 474 -10.43 -22.09 -15.55
N ASN A 475 -9.81 -21.30 -14.66
CA ASN A 475 -9.34 -21.80 -13.36
C ASN A 475 -10.45 -21.85 -12.31
N ILE A 476 -11.49 -21.01 -12.42
CA ILE A 476 -12.67 -21.02 -11.52
C ILE A 476 -13.60 -22.18 -11.87
N LEU A 477 -13.84 -22.43 -13.17
CA LEU A 477 -14.95 -23.27 -13.63
C LEU A 477 -15.00 -24.67 -13.01
N ILE A 478 -13.89 -25.42 -13.07
CA ILE A 478 -13.84 -26.80 -12.56
C ILE A 478 -14.08 -26.83 -11.04
N PRO A 479 -13.27 -26.15 -10.21
CA PRO A 479 -13.50 -26.18 -8.76
C PRO A 479 -14.81 -25.50 -8.32
N TYR A 480 -15.33 -24.52 -9.07
CA TYR A 480 -16.68 -23.98 -8.85
C TYR A 480 -17.75 -25.06 -8.99
N ASN A 481 -17.71 -25.85 -10.07
CA ASN A 481 -18.67 -26.92 -10.32
C ASN A 481 -18.57 -28.01 -9.23
N GLU A 482 -17.36 -28.42 -8.82
CA GLU A 482 -17.17 -29.39 -7.72
C GLU A 482 -17.75 -28.89 -6.38
N MET A 483 -17.49 -27.63 -6.02
CA MET A 483 -18.07 -27.01 -4.82
C MET A 483 -19.58 -26.87 -4.94
N LYS A 484 -20.08 -26.48 -6.12
CA LYS A 484 -21.52 -26.38 -6.39
C LYS A 484 -22.23 -27.71 -6.19
N ASP A 485 -21.65 -28.81 -6.65
CA ASP A 485 -22.26 -30.13 -6.57
C ASP A 485 -22.24 -30.68 -5.14
N SER A 486 -21.17 -30.41 -4.38
CA SER A 486 -21.03 -30.87 -2.98
C SER A 486 -21.95 -30.14 -1.98
N VAL A 487 -22.22 -28.85 -2.23
CA VAL A 487 -23.00 -27.97 -1.33
C VAL A 487 -24.52 -28.14 -1.53
N GLY A 488 -24.97 -28.69 -2.67
CA GLY A 488 -26.38 -28.88 -3.00
C GLY A 488 -27.15 -27.57 -3.30
N LYS A 489 -28.42 -27.66 -3.73
CA LYS A 489 -29.21 -26.52 -4.27
C LYS A 489 -29.68 -25.50 -3.22
N ASN A 490 -29.52 -25.74 -1.92
CA ASN A 490 -30.21 -25.00 -0.85
C ASN A 490 -29.33 -24.00 -0.08
N ILE A 491 -28.12 -23.70 -0.53
CA ILE A 491 -27.23 -22.73 0.14
C ILE A 491 -27.21 -21.42 -0.64
N ASN A 492 -27.32 -20.31 0.10
CA ASN A 492 -27.09 -18.97 -0.42
C ASN A 492 -25.62 -18.83 -0.82
N ARG A 493 -25.35 -18.50 -2.07
CA ARG A 493 -23.99 -18.41 -2.63
C ARG A 493 -23.76 -17.03 -3.19
N GLY A 494 -22.51 -16.60 -3.13
CA GLY A 494 -22.07 -15.38 -3.77
C GLY A 494 -22.16 -15.48 -5.29
N LYS A 495 -22.35 -14.34 -5.94
CA LYS A 495 -22.38 -14.23 -7.39
C LYS A 495 -21.03 -13.82 -7.94
N ILE A 496 -20.66 -14.37 -9.09
CA ILE A 496 -19.44 -14.08 -9.81
C ILE A 496 -19.80 -13.64 -11.23
N LEU A 497 -19.47 -12.40 -11.59
CA LEU A 497 -19.57 -11.88 -12.94
C LEU A 497 -18.17 -11.58 -13.47
N LEU A 498 -17.78 -12.24 -14.55
CA LEU A 498 -16.62 -11.89 -15.36
C LEU A 498 -17.11 -11.10 -16.56
N LEU A 499 -16.74 -9.83 -16.66
CA LEU A 499 -17.19 -8.93 -17.71
C LEU A 499 -16.01 -8.46 -18.56
N SER A 500 -16.16 -8.62 -19.87
CA SER A 500 -15.16 -8.23 -20.88
C SER A 500 -15.71 -7.20 -21.85
N ASP A 501 -14.80 -6.42 -22.44
CA ASP A 501 -15.06 -5.59 -23.60
C ASP A 501 -15.19 -6.48 -24.85
N THR A 502 -15.71 -5.92 -25.94
CA THR A 502 -15.71 -6.60 -27.23
C THR A 502 -14.57 -6.08 -28.08
N ASP A 503 -13.44 -6.79 -28.02
CA ASP A 503 -12.26 -6.53 -28.84
C ASP A 503 -12.49 -6.85 -30.33
N ARG A 504 -11.78 -6.14 -31.21
CA ARG A 504 -11.69 -6.48 -32.64
C ARG A 504 -11.18 -7.90 -32.88
N SER A 505 -10.24 -8.38 -32.05
CA SER A 505 -9.75 -9.76 -32.06
C SER A 505 -10.36 -10.55 -30.90
N LEU A 506 -11.57 -11.05 -31.12
CA LEU A 506 -12.40 -11.63 -30.07
C LEU A 506 -11.77 -12.88 -29.42
N VAL A 507 -11.64 -12.85 -28.10
CA VAL A 507 -11.16 -13.99 -27.30
C VAL A 507 -12.34 -14.93 -27.02
N SER A 508 -12.68 -15.76 -28.00
CA SER A 508 -13.84 -16.66 -27.88
C SER A 508 -13.51 -17.94 -27.09
N TYR A 509 -14.46 -18.38 -26.26
CA TYR A 509 -14.49 -19.67 -25.57
C TYR A 509 -15.90 -19.99 -25.09
N LYS A 510 -16.19 -21.27 -24.94
CA LYS A 510 -17.49 -21.73 -24.41
C LYS A 510 -17.62 -21.33 -22.94
N VAL A 511 -18.78 -20.78 -22.61
CA VAL A 511 -19.16 -20.43 -21.24
C VAL A 511 -20.32 -21.34 -20.84
N GLU A 512 -20.17 -22.02 -19.71
CA GLU A 512 -21.26 -22.75 -19.06
C GLU A 512 -22.20 -21.74 -18.38
N GLY A 513 -23.51 -21.88 -18.64
CA GLY A 513 -24.52 -21.03 -18.02
C GLY A 513 -24.82 -21.45 -16.59
N ASP A 514 -24.73 -20.50 -15.67
CA ASP A 514 -25.11 -20.66 -14.27
C ASP A 514 -25.72 -19.36 -13.73
N ASP A 515 -26.69 -19.47 -12.83
CA ASP A 515 -27.41 -18.31 -12.28
C ASP A 515 -26.53 -17.46 -11.36
N PHE A 516 -25.50 -18.04 -10.74
CA PHE A 516 -24.57 -17.38 -9.82
C PHE A 516 -23.19 -17.15 -10.43
N PHE A 517 -22.87 -17.78 -11.56
CA PHE A 517 -21.59 -17.61 -12.25
C PHE A 517 -21.78 -17.27 -13.72
N LYS A 518 -21.51 -16.01 -14.07
CA LYS A 518 -21.65 -15.47 -15.43
C LYS A 518 -20.29 -15.03 -15.98
N CYS A 519 -20.05 -15.31 -17.26
CA CYS A 519 -18.92 -14.77 -18.00
C CYS A 519 -19.42 -14.19 -19.33
N GLN A 520 -19.41 -12.86 -19.41
CA GLN A 520 -20.11 -12.09 -20.44
C GLN A 520 -19.21 -11.00 -21.02
N ARG A 521 -19.65 -10.46 -22.16
CA ARG A 521 -19.06 -9.29 -22.78
C ARG A 521 -20.11 -8.25 -23.12
N ILE A 522 -19.71 -6.99 -23.10
CA ILE A 522 -20.55 -5.86 -23.50
C ILE A 522 -20.45 -5.61 -25.00
N VAL A 523 -21.59 -5.31 -25.64
CA VAL A 523 -21.66 -4.99 -27.07
C VAL A 523 -22.74 -3.95 -27.28
N ASN A 524 -22.39 -2.87 -27.97
CA ASN A 524 -23.37 -1.88 -28.38
C ASN A 524 -24.12 -2.36 -29.62
N ASP A 525 -25.45 -2.52 -29.53
CA ASP A 525 -26.27 -2.90 -30.68
C ASP A 525 -26.75 -1.67 -31.45
N PRO A 526 -26.27 -1.44 -32.70
CA PRO A 526 -26.65 -0.27 -33.48
C PRO A 526 -28.14 -0.20 -33.83
N LYS A 527 -28.86 -1.33 -33.78
CA LYS A 527 -30.29 -1.40 -34.12
C LYS A 527 -31.16 -0.86 -32.98
N THR A 528 -30.90 -1.33 -31.77
CA THR A 528 -31.65 -0.93 -30.58
C THR A 528 -31.08 0.34 -29.94
N LYS A 529 -29.84 0.72 -30.28
CA LYS A 529 -29.07 1.80 -29.63
C LYS A 529 -28.90 1.58 -28.13
N GLU A 530 -28.80 0.32 -27.73
CA GLU A 530 -28.58 -0.11 -26.35
C GLU A 530 -27.28 -0.92 -26.23
N THR A 531 -26.72 -0.95 -25.03
CA THR A 531 -25.63 -1.87 -24.68
C THR A 531 -26.22 -3.20 -24.22
N LEU A 532 -25.80 -4.29 -24.84
CA LEU A 532 -26.20 -5.66 -24.51
C LEU A 532 -25.08 -6.37 -23.76
N MET A 533 -25.44 -7.25 -22.82
CA MET A 533 -24.53 -8.21 -22.20
C MET A 533 -24.82 -9.60 -22.74
N VAL A 534 -23.83 -10.22 -23.38
CA VAL A 534 -23.96 -11.56 -23.99
C VAL A 534 -22.85 -12.47 -23.52
N ASN A 535 -23.09 -13.78 -23.52
CA ASN A 535 -22.00 -14.71 -23.19
C ASN A 535 -20.88 -14.58 -24.23
N ILE A 536 -19.64 -14.90 -23.83
CA ILE A 536 -18.45 -14.68 -24.65
C ILE A 536 -18.57 -15.23 -26.09
N HIS A 537 -19.23 -16.37 -26.27
CA HIS A 537 -19.38 -17.07 -27.55
C HIS A 537 -20.69 -16.75 -28.29
N GLU A 538 -21.60 -15.98 -27.70
CA GLU A 538 -22.91 -15.67 -28.28
C GLU A 538 -22.84 -14.43 -29.18
N ASN A 539 -23.84 -14.25 -30.05
CA ASN A 539 -24.00 -13.04 -30.85
C ASN A 539 -24.73 -11.95 -30.05
N PRO A 540 -24.48 -10.65 -30.33
CA PRO A 540 -23.68 -10.10 -31.44
C PRO A 540 -22.18 -9.98 -31.14
N ILE A 541 -21.29 -10.37 -32.05
CA ILE A 541 -19.82 -10.29 -31.88
C ILE A 541 -19.18 -8.97 -32.29
N SER A 542 -19.97 -8.04 -32.81
CA SER A 542 -19.55 -6.74 -33.30
C SER A 542 -20.66 -5.71 -33.09
N PRO A 543 -20.36 -4.40 -33.10
CA PRO A 543 -19.05 -3.76 -33.29
C PRO A 543 -18.07 -3.96 -32.12
N GLU A 544 -16.83 -3.50 -32.29
CA GLU A 544 -15.91 -3.30 -31.17
C GLU A 544 -16.57 -2.38 -30.14
N THR A 545 -16.44 -2.67 -28.85
CA THR A 545 -17.12 -1.94 -27.78
C THR A 545 -16.28 -1.97 -26.52
N GLU A 546 -15.81 -0.79 -26.09
CA GLU A 546 -15.19 -0.58 -24.78
C GLU A 546 -16.24 -0.11 -23.76
N ILE A 547 -15.93 -0.18 -22.47
CA ILE A 547 -16.86 0.31 -21.43
C ILE A 547 -17.20 1.79 -21.60
N GLU A 548 -16.24 2.60 -22.05
CA GLU A 548 -16.40 4.04 -22.28
C GLU A 548 -17.50 4.33 -23.29
N ASP A 549 -17.68 3.46 -24.29
CA ASP A 549 -18.73 3.54 -25.32
C ASP A 549 -20.13 3.28 -24.75
N CYS A 550 -20.21 2.75 -23.53
CA CYS A 550 -21.43 2.28 -22.88
C CYS A 550 -21.89 3.17 -21.71
N LEU A 551 -21.16 4.26 -21.42
CA LEU A 551 -21.45 5.21 -20.35
C LEU A 551 -22.60 6.18 -20.73
N ASN A 552 -23.10 6.96 -19.76
CA ASN A 552 -24.13 7.98 -20.01
C ASN A 552 -23.55 9.06 -20.94
N GLY A 553 -24.07 9.17 -22.16
CA GLY A 553 -23.51 10.03 -23.19
C GLY A 553 -23.51 11.52 -22.85
N ARG A 554 -24.54 12.01 -22.14
CA ARG A 554 -24.59 13.41 -21.73
C ARG A 554 -23.49 13.74 -20.74
N LEU A 555 -23.31 12.90 -19.72
CA LEU A 555 -22.24 13.07 -18.74
C LEU A 555 -20.86 12.92 -19.39
N PHE A 556 -20.71 11.93 -20.27
CA PHE A 556 -19.47 11.69 -21.01
C PHE A 556 -18.98 12.94 -21.74
N VAL A 557 -19.89 13.65 -22.42
CA VAL A 557 -19.56 14.90 -23.11
C VAL A 557 -19.18 16.02 -22.15
N GLU A 558 -19.87 16.17 -21.02
CA GLU A 558 -19.50 17.18 -20.01
C GLU A 558 -18.08 16.93 -19.46
N VAL A 559 -17.69 15.67 -19.29
CA VAL A 559 -16.32 15.31 -18.89
C VAL A 559 -15.34 15.65 -20.00
N LEU A 560 -15.65 15.33 -21.27
CA LEU A 560 -14.75 15.69 -22.37
C LEU A 560 -14.56 17.21 -22.50
N LYS A 561 -15.60 18.02 -22.26
CA LYS A 561 -15.48 19.49 -22.26
C LYS A 561 -14.45 19.98 -21.24
N TYR A 562 -14.36 19.34 -20.07
CA TYR A 562 -13.35 19.67 -19.06
C TYR A 562 -11.91 19.46 -19.55
N PHE A 563 -11.68 18.45 -20.39
CA PHE A 563 -10.35 18.14 -20.93
C PHE A 563 -10.01 18.91 -22.22
N ARG A 564 -10.95 19.69 -22.77
CA ARG A 564 -10.79 20.32 -24.09
C ARG A 564 -9.62 21.29 -24.16
N ASP A 565 -9.39 22.06 -23.09
CA ASP A 565 -8.31 23.06 -23.04
C ASP A 565 -6.92 22.40 -23.02
N ASP A 566 -6.79 21.27 -22.31
CA ASP A 566 -5.54 20.50 -22.22
C ASP A 566 -5.31 19.62 -23.46
N PHE A 567 -6.38 19.22 -24.14
CA PHE A 567 -6.35 18.33 -25.30
C PHE A 567 -7.13 18.91 -26.49
N PRO A 568 -6.50 19.75 -27.32
CA PRO A 568 -7.15 20.33 -28.51
C PRO A 568 -7.65 19.29 -29.54
N ILE A 569 -7.21 18.02 -29.45
CA ILE A 569 -7.63 16.94 -30.34
C ILE A 569 -9.13 16.59 -30.22
N ILE A 570 -9.79 16.96 -29.12
CA ILE A 570 -11.23 16.74 -28.89
C ILE A 570 -12.10 17.96 -29.25
N ASP A 571 -11.67 18.74 -30.23
CA ASP A 571 -12.36 19.92 -30.79
C ASP A 571 -13.72 19.63 -31.45
N PHE A 572 -14.03 18.37 -31.73
CA PHE A 572 -15.25 17.95 -32.42
C PHE A 572 -16.54 18.01 -31.56
N ILE A 573 -16.42 18.30 -30.27
CA ILE A 573 -17.57 18.40 -29.36
C ILE A 573 -18.30 19.72 -29.59
N ASP A 574 -19.59 19.65 -29.93
CA ASP A 574 -20.42 20.82 -30.20
C ASP A 574 -21.15 21.28 -28.93
N ASP A 575 -20.78 22.46 -28.42
CA ASP A 575 -21.39 23.05 -27.22
C ASP A 575 -22.87 23.41 -27.40
N LYS A 576 -23.36 23.49 -28.63
CA LYS A 576 -24.76 23.81 -28.95
C LYS A 576 -25.62 22.57 -29.12
N LYS A 577 -25.02 21.39 -29.27
CA LYS A 577 -25.74 20.11 -29.39
C LYS A 577 -26.22 19.65 -28.02
N ILE A 578 -27.49 19.27 -27.93
CA ILE A 578 -28.03 18.59 -26.76
C ILE A 578 -27.74 17.10 -26.91
N TYR A 579 -26.90 16.56 -26.03
CA TYR A 579 -26.53 15.16 -26.04
C TYR A 579 -27.51 14.32 -25.21
N LEU A 580 -27.80 13.12 -25.71
CA LEU A 580 -28.72 12.18 -25.07
C LEU A 580 -28.02 11.40 -23.95
N GLU A 581 -28.81 10.87 -23.02
CA GLU A 581 -28.34 10.00 -21.94
C GLU A 581 -28.21 8.51 -22.36
N SER A 582 -28.41 8.21 -23.64
CA SER A 582 -28.12 6.91 -24.25
C SER A 582 -26.62 6.57 -24.14
N PRO A 583 -26.21 5.31 -24.42
CA PRO A 583 -24.79 4.94 -24.46
C PRO A 583 -23.97 5.95 -25.26
N SER A 584 -22.80 6.31 -24.75
CA SER A 584 -21.98 7.42 -25.22
C SER A 584 -21.71 7.32 -26.73
N VAL A 585 -21.39 6.14 -27.26
CA VAL A 585 -21.14 5.96 -28.70
C VAL A 585 -22.31 6.43 -29.57
N PHE A 586 -23.56 6.19 -29.14
CA PHE A 586 -24.76 6.58 -29.86
C PHE A 586 -25.18 8.03 -29.59
N SER A 587 -24.83 8.56 -28.42
CA SER A 587 -25.12 9.95 -28.06
C SER A 587 -24.20 10.92 -28.80
N LEU A 588 -22.90 10.60 -28.85
CA LEU A 588 -21.93 11.42 -29.55
C LEU A 588 -22.15 11.32 -31.07
N ASP A 589 -22.41 10.12 -31.59
CA ASP A 589 -22.62 9.84 -33.03
C ASP A 589 -21.45 10.35 -33.88
N LEU A 590 -20.24 9.98 -33.47
CA LEU A 590 -18.99 10.48 -34.05
C LEU A 590 -18.72 9.87 -35.43
N ARG A 591 -18.15 10.69 -36.32
CA ARG A 591 -17.56 10.23 -37.58
C ARG A 591 -16.30 9.40 -37.30
N HIS A 592 -15.90 8.57 -38.25
CA HIS A 592 -14.72 7.72 -38.10
C HIS A 592 -13.44 8.50 -37.72
N SER A 593 -13.22 9.68 -38.31
CA SER A 593 -12.08 10.55 -37.97
C SER A 593 -12.14 11.12 -36.55
N GLU A 594 -13.35 11.31 -36.00
CA GLU A 594 -13.57 11.81 -34.65
C GLU A 594 -13.44 10.67 -33.63
N GLN A 595 -13.83 9.46 -33.99
CA GLN A 595 -13.57 8.25 -33.21
C GLN A 595 -12.07 7.99 -33.07
N ASP A 596 -11.30 8.14 -34.16
CA ASP A 596 -9.84 8.00 -34.11
C ASP A 596 -9.20 9.06 -33.19
N LYS A 597 -9.71 10.30 -33.21
CA LYS A 597 -9.30 11.36 -32.28
C LYS A 597 -9.60 11.00 -30.83
N LEU A 598 -10.80 10.49 -30.55
CA LEU A 598 -11.20 10.06 -29.20
C LEU A 598 -10.35 8.89 -28.70
N LYS A 599 -10.03 7.93 -29.56
CA LYS A 599 -9.13 6.82 -29.24
C LYS A 599 -7.73 7.32 -28.90
N ASN A 600 -7.17 8.22 -29.72
CA ASN A 600 -5.88 8.84 -29.46
C ASN A 600 -5.85 9.66 -28.15
N PHE A 601 -6.98 10.27 -27.77
CA PHE A 601 -7.13 10.93 -26.47
C PHE A 601 -7.00 9.93 -25.32
N PHE A 602 -7.68 8.78 -25.39
CA PHE A 602 -7.59 7.76 -24.33
C PHE A 602 -6.23 7.06 -24.28
N ASP A 603 -5.60 6.83 -25.43
CA ASP A 603 -4.27 6.20 -25.53
C ASP A 603 -3.12 7.13 -25.10
N HIS A 604 -3.38 8.43 -24.89
CA HIS A 604 -2.36 9.41 -24.53
C HIS A 604 -1.70 9.11 -23.16
N ASP A 605 -0.39 9.39 -23.06
CA ASP A 605 0.46 9.08 -21.89
C ASP A 605 0.32 7.62 -21.42
N ASN A 606 0.34 6.69 -22.39
CA ASN A 606 0.18 5.24 -22.18
C ASN A 606 -1.11 4.89 -21.42
N GLY A 607 -2.25 5.45 -21.81
CA GLY A 607 -3.54 5.10 -21.20
C GLY A 607 -3.87 5.79 -19.87
N LYS A 608 -2.96 6.62 -19.31
CA LYS A 608 -3.25 7.34 -18.06
C LYS A 608 -4.42 8.31 -18.17
N VAL A 609 -4.64 8.89 -19.35
CA VAL A 609 -5.77 9.80 -19.60
C VAL A 609 -7.10 9.07 -19.42
N LYS A 610 -7.18 7.77 -19.77
CA LYS A 610 -8.34 6.92 -19.53
C LYS A 610 -8.71 6.87 -18.04
N LEU A 611 -7.72 6.72 -17.15
CA LEU A 611 -7.94 6.75 -15.69
C LEU A 611 -8.35 8.13 -15.17
N GLN A 612 -7.76 9.20 -15.70
CA GLN A 612 -8.13 10.57 -15.33
C GLN A 612 -9.57 10.90 -15.75
N PHE A 613 -9.95 10.49 -16.96
CA PHE A 613 -11.31 10.60 -17.46
C PHE A 613 -12.29 9.87 -16.55
N ALA A 614 -11.98 8.62 -16.17
CA ALA A 614 -12.84 7.83 -15.28
C ALA A 614 -13.06 8.51 -13.92
N LYS A 615 -12.00 9.04 -13.31
CA LYS A 615 -12.09 9.80 -12.05
C LYS A 615 -12.98 11.04 -12.19
N LYS A 616 -12.79 11.81 -13.27
CA LYS A 616 -13.57 13.03 -13.51
C LYS A 616 -15.03 12.74 -13.82
N TYR A 617 -15.30 11.66 -14.55
CA TYR A 617 -16.67 11.17 -14.81
C TYR A 617 -17.39 10.85 -13.51
N VAL A 618 -16.75 10.11 -12.61
CA VAL A 618 -17.31 9.76 -11.30
C VAL A 618 -17.51 10.99 -10.41
N GLU A 619 -16.60 11.97 -10.47
CA GLU A 619 -16.72 13.24 -9.74
C GLU A 619 -17.97 14.04 -10.17
N LEU A 620 -18.29 14.05 -11.47
CA LEU A 620 -19.44 14.78 -12.01
C LEU A 620 -20.75 13.98 -11.98
N LEU A 621 -20.69 12.67 -11.72
CA LEU A 621 -21.87 11.81 -11.65
C LEU A 621 -22.75 12.20 -10.45
N SER A 622 -24.01 12.50 -10.73
CA SER A 622 -25.03 12.83 -9.73
C SER A 622 -26.37 12.21 -10.06
N ASN A 623 -27.34 12.31 -9.14
CA ASN A 623 -28.68 11.75 -9.29
C ASN A 623 -29.49 12.35 -10.45
N SER A 624 -28.98 13.39 -11.13
CA SER A 624 -29.61 13.98 -12.32
C SER A 624 -29.32 13.23 -13.62
N TYR A 625 -28.43 12.23 -13.59
CA TYR A 625 -28.10 11.41 -14.75
C TYR A 625 -28.68 10.01 -14.61
N ASP A 626 -29.22 9.49 -15.70
CA ASP A 626 -29.73 8.13 -15.79
C ASP A 626 -28.58 7.11 -15.72
N ILE A 627 -28.81 6.07 -14.92
CA ILE A 627 -27.91 4.92 -14.83
C ILE A 627 -28.09 4.08 -16.11
N PRO A 628 -27.01 3.73 -16.83
CA PRO A 628 -27.07 2.86 -17.99
C PRO A 628 -27.83 1.56 -17.72
N LYS A 629 -28.67 1.14 -18.67
CA LYS A 629 -29.56 -0.03 -18.51
C LYS A 629 -28.81 -1.30 -18.11
N TRP A 630 -27.72 -1.61 -18.79
CA TRP A 630 -26.90 -2.80 -18.51
C TRP A 630 -26.33 -2.80 -17.08
N ILE A 631 -26.03 -1.64 -16.51
CA ILE A 631 -25.61 -1.51 -15.09
C ILE A 631 -26.78 -1.82 -14.16
N ARG A 632 -27.99 -1.34 -14.47
CA ARG A 632 -29.20 -1.67 -13.70
C ARG A 632 -29.49 -3.17 -13.74
N ASP A 633 -29.30 -3.81 -14.88
CA ASP A 633 -29.48 -5.25 -15.03
C ASP A 633 -28.49 -6.03 -14.15
N ILE A 634 -27.23 -5.60 -14.07
CA ILE A 634 -26.24 -6.17 -13.14
C ILE A 634 -26.68 -5.95 -11.70
N LYS A 635 -27.10 -4.73 -11.31
CA LYS A 635 -27.60 -4.46 -9.94
C LYS A 635 -28.75 -5.38 -9.57
N GLN A 636 -29.73 -5.50 -10.45
CA GLN A 636 -30.89 -6.35 -10.23
C GLN A 636 -30.47 -7.81 -10.07
N TRP A 637 -29.56 -8.30 -10.90
CA TRP A 637 -29.03 -9.65 -10.78
C TRP A 637 -28.21 -9.86 -9.52
N ILE A 638 -27.44 -8.88 -9.03
CA ILE A 638 -26.68 -9.01 -7.77
C ILE A 638 -27.64 -9.07 -6.58
N ASN A 639 -28.69 -8.26 -6.60
CA ASN A 639 -29.62 -8.08 -5.48
C ASN A 639 -30.75 -9.12 -5.42
N SER A 640 -30.94 -9.93 -6.47
CA SER A 640 -31.98 -10.98 -6.54
C SER A 640 -31.66 -12.20 -5.68
#